data_AF-A0AAU9WBB2-F1
#
_entry.id   AF-A0AAU9WBB2-F1
#
_cell.length_a   1.000
_cell.length_b   1.000
_cell.length_c   1.000
_cell.angle_alpha   90.00
_cell.angle_beta   90.00
_cell.angle_gamma   90.00
#
_symmetry.space_group_name_H-M   'P 1'
#
loop_
_entity.id
_entity.type
_entity.pdbx_description
1 polymer ?
#
loop_
_entity_poly.entity_id
_entity_poly.type
_entity_poly.pdbx_seq_one_letter_code
_entity_poly.pdbx_strand_id
1 'polypeptide(L)'
;MIINLFFSYGVVFVRSDIRSAAHSSDGKDSDFESHHSVRVKRTLPEDIIEQNGIQPNNESEEPMHDAVTNATQADAASSKRFTVNTRFGRLRLRGLGRKPRLSHICFSKHWRRHVNLVNVCLTIRGWRRKKILFKGRYRIVRRWKRLWRVRIGKRWFRVRRTGRYQIYVINRWSTLIRRRGRWYVKYKGVFHTIIRQGMRWYIRYRRKLYRLRRKPTTWRIRFGRRWCRLKRRKRKFFMLYGKRWRPIRSHFKWRITYHGRPITVKRKGNRFQPRYGGRKLKWRRGYRRKVTYKKLLCDPQKWHLVIVTSIFVYIYVSIYHLSIYVSIYLSIYLRRRRRNRRRRRRQRRRRRRFTYVSVISQGFEDRKYGPGRGPVLGGRSRAYIKVNGVEKSLGRRGINVVVISKRTGRTLRRVSFDTHGSVNHAKRFYSYIKKIPYGSVVAVSVQDEAFRYGKRYLNVLKKIGAKGRNLRFGYRGSYALIGYKGHRRWWIREASRRKRRGPSAVYMRIPKTRKRLSISVESQGFVDKKRGRTLYGRSRAYIRVNGRDYSLHRRGFNVVVINYKTGRIEARRSFDTHGSRKAARRFKSFIYRIRRGRIVLIAIQDEAYRFGRYYKYVFRRLRINTRGIRLSYRSSLALIGYVGRRRPSWLKYMSRPQRRGPSYARIRIKTRGRLSFSVESQGFVDKKRGRTLYGRSRAYIRVNGRDYSLHRRGFNVVVVNYKTGRIEARRSFDTHGSRKAARRFKSFIYRIRRGRIVLIAIQDEAYRFGRYYKYVFGRLHINTRRIRLSYRSSLALIGYVGRRRPSWLRYMSRPQRRGPSYARIRIRTRGT
;
A
#
# COMPACT_ATOMS: atom_id res chain seq x y z
N MET A 1 19.94 -10.90 -24.61
CA MET A 1 20.91 -9.77 -24.53
C MET A 1 21.96 -9.87 -23.41
N ILE A 2 22.04 -10.93 -22.60
CA ILE A 2 23.24 -11.27 -21.78
C ILE A 2 23.47 -12.79 -21.87
N ILE A 3 23.28 -13.35 -23.07
CA ILE A 3 23.51 -14.78 -23.36
C ILE A 3 24.49 -14.88 -24.54
N ASN A 4 24.41 -13.96 -25.51
CA ASN A 4 25.34 -13.87 -26.64
C ASN A 4 26.72 -13.24 -26.34
N LEU A 5 27.13 -13.06 -25.07
CA LEU A 5 28.48 -12.54 -24.75
C LEU A 5 29.37 -13.58 -24.07
N PHE A 6 28.92 -14.82 -23.97
CA PHE A 6 29.68 -15.95 -23.39
C PHE A 6 30.13 -16.99 -24.43
N PHE A 7 29.82 -16.77 -25.71
CA PHE A 7 30.22 -17.67 -26.81
C PHE A 7 31.45 -17.19 -27.60
N SER A 8 32.05 -16.05 -27.26
CA SER A 8 33.21 -15.49 -27.98
C SER A 8 34.58 -15.76 -27.34
N TYR A 9 34.63 -16.58 -26.28
CA TYR A 9 35.89 -16.99 -25.66
C TYR A 9 35.80 -18.50 -25.39
N GLY A 10 36.24 -19.30 -26.35
CA GLY A 10 36.28 -20.76 -26.26
C GLY A 10 37.00 -21.21 -24.99
N VAL A 11 36.26 -21.88 -24.10
CA VAL A 11 36.80 -22.58 -22.94
C VAL A 11 36.11 -23.93 -22.89
N VAL A 12 36.83 -24.97 -23.32
CA VAL A 12 36.46 -26.37 -23.19
C VAL A 12 36.56 -26.77 -21.71
N PHE A 13 35.55 -27.44 -21.17
CA PHE A 13 35.64 -28.08 -19.85
C PHE A 13 36.10 -29.52 -20.02
N VAL A 14 37.40 -29.77 -19.84
CA VAL A 14 37.92 -31.12 -19.58
C VAL A 14 37.69 -31.43 -18.09
N ARG A 15 37.03 -32.55 -17.80
CA ARG A 15 37.01 -33.12 -16.44
C ARG A 15 38.14 -34.15 -16.36
N SER A 16 39.15 -33.88 -15.57
CA SER A 16 40.08 -34.91 -15.08
C SER A 16 39.64 -35.31 -13.67
N ASP A 17 39.15 -36.54 -13.54
CA ASP A 17 39.09 -37.24 -12.26
C ASP A 17 40.50 -37.75 -11.94
N ILE A 18 41.13 -37.22 -10.89
CA ILE A 18 42.30 -37.86 -10.29
C ILE A 18 42.03 -37.95 -8.79
N ARG A 19 41.68 -39.16 -8.36
CA ARG A 19 41.81 -39.63 -6.99
C ARG A 19 43.28 -39.98 -6.76
N SER A 20 43.81 -39.57 -5.62
CA SER A 20 45.13 -39.92 -5.14
C SER A 20 45.04 -41.21 -4.32
N ALA A 21 45.75 -42.25 -4.73
CA ALA A 21 46.20 -43.39 -3.93
C ALA A 21 47.73 -43.41 -4.10
N ALA A 22 48.50 -43.22 -3.02
CA ALA A 22 49.10 -44.26 -2.18
C ALA A 22 50.37 -44.89 -2.81
N HIS A 23 51.46 -44.74 -2.05
CA HIS A 23 52.81 -45.32 -2.08
C HIS A 23 53.09 -46.58 -2.92
N SER A 24 54.23 -46.58 -3.65
CA SER A 24 55.31 -47.61 -3.68
C SER A 24 56.36 -47.16 -4.72
N SER A 25 57.60 -46.85 -4.34
CA SER A 25 58.85 -47.66 -4.50
C SER A 25 59.20 -48.07 -5.94
N ASP A 26 60.43 -47.69 -6.32
CA ASP A 26 61.34 -48.27 -7.33
C ASP A 26 61.06 -48.09 -8.83
N GLY A 27 62.13 -47.86 -9.59
CA GLY A 27 62.18 -48.09 -11.04
C GLY A 27 62.82 -46.98 -11.86
N LYS A 28 63.95 -47.33 -12.48
CA LYS A 28 64.86 -46.57 -13.35
C LYS A 28 64.27 -46.03 -14.68
N ASP A 29 64.98 -45.02 -15.20
CA ASP A 29 65.42 -44.75 -16.58
C ASP A 29 64.47 -44.66 -17.79
N SER A 30 64.84 -43.66 -18.61
CA SER A 30 64.96 -43.65 -20.08
C SER A 30 63.91 -42.95 -20.94
N ASP A 31 64.48 -42.27 -21.93
CA ASP A 31 63.96 -41.33 -22.90
C ASP A 31 63.22 -42.00 -24.08
N PHE A 32 62.36 -41.22 -24.76
CA PHE A 32 62.34 -40.93 -26.21
C PHE A 32 60.94 -40.64 -26.76
N GLU A 33 60.96 -40.02 -27.94
CA GLU A 33 59.97 -39.18 -28.58
C GLU A 33 58.82 -39.90 -29.33
N SER A 34 57.78 -39.10 -29.60
CA SER A 34 57.21 -38.89 -30.94
C SER A 34 55.78 -39.42 -31.25
N HIS A 35 55.03 -38.48 -31.85
CA HIS A 35 53.87 -38.54 -32.76
C HIS A 35 52.55 -39.26 -32.40
N HIS A 36 51.44 -38.49 -32.40
CA HIS A 36 50.47 -38.52 -33.52
C HIS A 36 49.43 -37.39 -33.46
N SER A 37 49.12 -36.86 -34.65
CA SER A 37 48.23 -35.76 -35.02
C SER A 37 46.78 -36.21 -35.30
N VAL A 38 45.75 -35.38 -35.06
CA VAL A 38 44.48 -35.44 -35.83
C VAL A 38 43.82 -34.06 -36.03
N ARG A 39 43.43 -33.81 -37.29
CA ARG A 39 42.75 -32.65 -37.93
C ARG A 39 41.30 -32.42 -37.48
N VAL A 40 40.84 -31.17 -37.69
CA VAL A 40 39.46 -30.68 -37.51
C VAL A 40 38.71 -30.64 -38.84
N LYS A 41 37.43 -31.02 -38.87
CA LYS A 41 36.43 -30.55 -39.87
C LYS A 41 35.21 -29.93 -39.17
N ARG A 42 34.80 -28.77 -39.69
CA ARG A 42 33.64 -27.96 -39.27
C ARG A 42 32.39 -28.43 -40.01
N THR A 43 31.24 -28.45 -39.33
CA THR A 43 29.93 -28.36 -39.97
C THR A 43 29.04 -27.38 -39.19
N LEU A 44 28.39 -26.47 -39.93
CA LEU A 44 27.47 -25.44 -39.45
C LEU A 44 26.04 -26.02 -39.37
N PRO A 45 25.18 -25.57 -38.43
CA PRO A 45 23.78 -25.99 -38.41
C PRO A 45 22.82 -24.83 -38.74
N GLU A 46 22.33 -24.83 -39.97
CA GLU A 46 20.97 -24.40 -40.31
C GLU A 46 20.16 -25.67 -40.62
N ASP A 47 18.84 -25.61 -40.51
CA ASP A 47 17.87 -26.71 -40.74
C ASP A 47 17.61 -27.71 -39.61
N ILE A 48 16.88 -27.31 -38.56
CA ILE A 48 15.78 -28.15 -37.99
C ILE A 48 14.69 -27.24 -37.39
N ILE A 49 13.79 -26.76 -38.24
CA ILE A 49 12.36 -26.67 -37.90
C ILE A 49 11.63 -27.31 -39.07
N GLU A 50 11.22 -28.56 -38.94
CA GLU A 50 9.89 -29.01 -39.35
C GLU A 50 9.60 -30.47 -38.94
N GLN A 51 8.37 -30.67 -38.48
CA GLN A 51 7.54 -31.89 -38.57
C GLN A 51 7.98 -33.14 -37.76
N ASN A 52 7.26 -33.49 -36.70
CA ASN A 52 6.13 -34.47 -36.65
C ASN A 52 6.67 -35.92 -36.67
N GLY A 53 6.28 -36.87 -35.83
CA GLY A 53 5.17 -36.97 -34.89
C GLY A 53 5.38 -38.23 -34.02
N ILE A 54 4.58 -38.36 -32.96
CA ILE A 54 4.59 -39.52 -32.06
C ILE A 54 3.18 -40.11 -32.05
N GLN A 55 3.07 -41.42 -32.29
CA GLN A 55 2.31 -42.44 -31.52
C GLN A 55 2.23 -43.78 -32.30
N PRO A 56 1.85 -44.94 -31.71
CA PRO A 56 1.96 -45.46 -30.31
C PRO A 56 2.30 -47.00 -30.20
N ASN A 57 2.21 -47.58 -28.98
CA ASN A 57 2.09 -49.03 -28.59
C ASN A 57 3.40 -49.86 -28.57
N ASN A 58 3.72 -50.87 -27.71
CA ASN A 58 3.10 -51.79 -26.71
C ASN A 58 4.04 -51.88 -25.45
N GLU A 59 3.65 -52.12 -24.19
CA GLU A 59 3.10 -53.30 -23.45
C GLU A 59 4.05 -54.51 -23.26
N SER A 60 4.07 -55.02 -22.00
CA SER A 60 4.79 -56.15 -21.34
C SER A 60 6.11 -55.80 -20.58
N GLU A 61 6.45 -56.25 -19.37
CA GLU A 61 5.87 -57.09 -18.30
C GLU A 61 6.64 -56.80 -16.97
N GLU A 62 6.04 -57.11 -15.81
CA GLU A 62 6.60 -57.05 -14.42
C GLU A 62 7.58 -58.24 -14.12
N PRO A 63 8.18 -58.50 -12.91
CA PRO A 63 7.99 -57.95 -11.56
C PRO A 63 9.27 -57.73 -10.69
N MET A 64 9.01 -57.45 -9.40
CA MET A 64 9.88 -57.12 -8.24
C MET A 64 10.92 -58.17 -7.84
N HIS A 65 12.01 -57.74 -7.19
CA HIS A 65 12.52 -58.39 -5.96
C HIS A 65 13.24 -57.39 -5.02
N ASP A 66 13.01 -57.60 -3.73
CA ASP A 66 13.53 -56.88 -2.56
C ASP A 66 15.02 -57.16 -2.29
N ALA A 67 15.74 -56.17 -1.74
CA ALA A 67 16.83 -56.45 -0.79
C ALA A 67 17.13 -55.23 0.10
N VAL A 68 17.06 -55.50 1.40
CA VAL A 68 17.38 -54.67 2.56
C VAL A 68 18.90 -54.57 2.71
N THR A 69 19.44 -53.39 3.03
CA THR A 69 20.81 -53.27 3.53
C THR A 69 20.85 -52.49 4.84
N ASN A 70 21.23 -53.22 5.89
CA ASN A 70 21.70 -52.72 7.18
C ASN A 70 23.01 -51.94 7.02
N ALA A 71 23.14 -50.81 7.71
CA ALA A 71 24.42 -50.16 7.94
C ALA A 71 24.49 -49.76 9.42
N THR A 72 25.26 -50.54 10.17
CA THR A 72 25.61 -50.41 11.58
C THR A 72 26.57 -49.24 11.83
N GLN A 73 26.56 -48.78 13.08
CA GLN A 73 27.31 -47.64 13.61
C GLN A 73 28.72 -48.02 14.06
N ALA A 74 29.73 -47.25 13.63
CA ALA A 74 30.96 -46.82 14.35
C ALA A 74 31.82 -46.07 13.29
N ASP A 75 32.05 -44.76 13.33
CA ASP A 75 32.96 -44.09 14.26
C ASP A 75 32.45 -42.71 14.69
N ALA A 76 32.10 -42.61 15.97
CA ALA A 76 31.72 -41.37 16.62
C ALA A 76 32.96 -40.64 17.18
N ALA A 77 33.69 -39.91 16.33
CA ALA A 77 34.68 -38.95 16.82
C ALA A 77 33.97 -37.76 17.53
N SER A 78 34.23 -37.60 18.83
CA SER A 78 33.60 -36.57 19.68
C SER A 78 33.73 -35.15 19.09
N SER A 79 32.59 -34.54 18.74
CA SER A 79 32.55 -33.21 18.12
C SER A 79 32.91 -32.08 19.11
N LYS A 80 34.21 -31.85 19.37
CA LYS A 80 34.67 -30.74 20.21
C LYS A 80 34.17 -29.39 19.67
N ARG A 81 33.57 -28.57 20.56
CA ARG A 81 33.00 -27.25 20.25
C ARG A 81 33.96 -26.14 20.61
N PHE A 82 34.42 -25.38 19.62
CA PHE A 82 35.26 -24.21 19.85
C PHE A 82 34.47 -22.91 19.67
N THR A 83 34.70 -21.95 20.57
CA THR A 83 34.14 -20.59 20.45
C THR A 83 35.26 -19.59 20.21
N VAL A 84 35.25 -18.92 19.05
CA VAL A 84 36.24 -17.91 18.66
C VAL A 84 35.61 -16.52 18.67
N ASN A 85 36.23 -15.58 19.38
CA ASN A 85 35.78 -14.19 19.44
C ASN A 85 36.30 -13.40 18.23
N THR A 86 35.42 -13.04 17.30
CA THR A 86 35.78 -12.15 16.18
C THR A 86 35.27 -10.72 16.43
N ARG A 87 35.80 -9.77 15.66
CA ARG A 87 35.40 -8.34 15.74
C ARG A 87 33.93 -8.09 15.35
N PHE A 88 33.24 -9.09 14.82
CA PHE A 88 31.83 -9.04 14.40
C PHE A 88 30.91 -9.91 15.28
N GLY A 89 31.45 -10.68 16.23
CA GLY A 89 30.69 -11.54 17.13
C GLY A 89 31.41 -12.85 17.46
N ARG A 90 30.84 -13.66 18.37
CA ARG A 90 31.29 -15.02 18.68
C ARG A 90 30.87 -15.98 17.57
N LEU A 91 31.83 -16.72 17.02
CA LEU A 91 31.61 -17.83 16.10
C LEU A 91 31.81 -19.14 16.86
N ARG A 92 30.88 -20.08 16.67
CA ARG A 92 30.94 -21.43 17.24
C ARG A 92 31.20 -22.42 16.10
N LEU A 93 32.22 -23.24 16.26
CA LEU A 93 32.65 -24.24 15.28
C LEU A 93 32.50 -25.64 15.91
N ARG A 94 32.19 -26.65 15.08
CA ARG A 94 32.07 -28.07 15.47
C ARG A 94 32.84 -28.93 14.46
N GLY A 95 33.33 -30.08 14.93
CA GLY A 95 33.91 -31.13 14.07
C GLY A 95 35.38 -30.91 13.70
N LEU A 96 36.18 -30.28 14.56
CA LEU A 96 37.62 -30.11 14.34
C LEU A 96 38.36 -30.75 15.51
N GLY A 97 39.35 -31.61 15.24
CA GLY A 97 40.14 -32.30 16.29
C GLY A 97 40.99 -31.37 17.15
N ARG A 98 41.42 -30.20 16.62
CA ARG A 98 42.19 -29.16 17.35
C ARG A 98 41.65 -27.75 17.09
N LYS A 99 41.89 -26.82 18.02
CA LYS A 99 41.42 -25.41 17.97
C LYS A 99 42.19 -24.64 16.88
N PRO A 100 41.54 -24.15 15.81
CA PRO A 100 42.26 -23.55 14.68
C PRO A 100 42.84 -22.16 15.01
N ARG A 101 44.07 -21.89 14.55
CA ARG A 101 44.64 -20.52 14.48
C ARG A 101 43.86 -19.70 13.45
N LEU A 102 43.68 -18.41 13.73
CA LEU A 102 42.83 -17.49 12.92
C LEU A 102 43.25 -17.38 11.43
N SER A 103 44.49 -17.75 11.12
CA SER A 103 45.07 -17.82 9.77
C SER A 103 44.59 -19.01 8.94
N HIS A 104 44.14 -20.12 9.55
CA HIS A 104 43.84 -21.38 8.85
C HIS A 104 42.36 -21.55 8.46
N ILE A 105 41.54 -20.50 8.62
CA ILE A 105 40.12 -20.56 8.25
C ILE A 105 39.97 -20.19 6.77
N CYS A 106 40.05 -21.18 5.89
CA CYS A 106 39.69 -21.05 4.48
C CYS A 106 38.16 -21.09 4.32
N PHE A 107 37.55 -20.00 3.83
CA PHE A 107 36.11 -19.93 3.62
C PHE A 107 35.71 -20.66 2.33
N SER A 108 34.90 -21.73 2.45
CA SER A 108 34.33 -22.46 1.32
C SER A 108 33.50 -21.55 0.39
N LYS A 109 33.37 -21.96 -0.89
CA LYS A 109 32.64 -21.23 -1.98
C LYS A 109 31.26 -20.72 -1.56
N HIS A 110 30.58 -21.38 -0.62
CA HIS A 110 29.25 -20.98 -0.13
C HIS A 110 29.24 -19.77 0.81
N TRP A 111 30.33 -19.48 1.55
CA TRP A 111 30.38 -18.34 2.47
C TRP A 111 30.70 -16.99 1.79
N ARG A 112 31.31 -17.02 0.60
CA ARG A 112 31.62 -15.81 -0.20
C ARG A 112 30.36 -15.10 -0.74
N ARG A 113 29.21 -15.77 -0.77
CA ARG A 113 27.90 -15.22 -1.19
C ARG A 113 27.24 -14.31 -0.13
N HIS A 114 27.59 -14.47 1.16
CA HIS A 114 26.93 -13.74 2.25
C HIS A 114 27.82 -12.72 2.96
N VAL A 115 29.13 -12.76 2.75
CA VAL A 115 30.05 -11.73 3.20
C VAL A 115 30.47 -10.90 2.00
N ASN A 116 30.11 -9.62 2.00
CA ASN A 116 30.56 -8.67 0.99
C ASN A 116 32.08 -8.51 1.13
N LEU A 117 32.84 -9.35 0.40
CA LEU A 117 34.29 -9.37 0.41
C LEU A 117 34.89 -8.07 -0.06
N VAL A 118 34.15 -7.25 -0.81
CA VAL A 118 34.59 -5.89 -1.11
C VAL A 118 34.38 -4.95 0.06
N ASN A 119 33.41 -5.16 0.94
CA ASN A 119 33.43 -4.46 2.23
C ASN A 119 34.49 -5.03 3.18
N VAL A 120 34.92 -6.30 3.06
CA VAL A 120 36.06 -6.87 3.81
C VAL A 120 37.38 -6.31 3.27
N CYS A 121 37.61 -6.34 1.96
CA CYS A 121 38.76 -5.77 1.26
C CYS A 121 38.75 -4.24 1.20
N LEU A 122 37.62 -3.54 1.24
CA LEU A 122 37.53 -2.08 1.45
C LEU A 122 37.53 -1.71 2.93
N THR A 123 37.35 -2.66 3.86
CA THR A 123 37.75 -2.43 5.26
C THR A 123 39.23 -2.77 5.50
N ILE A 124 39.87 -3.59 4.66
CA ILE A 124 41.33 -3.80 4.63
C ILE A 124 42.03 -2.64 3.86
N ARG A 125 41.46 -2.14 2.75
CA ARG A 125 41.83 -0.88 2.08
C ARG A 125 41.26 0.35 2.81
N GLY A 126 40.43 0.13 3.83
CA GLY A 126 39.82 1.15 4.68
C GLY A 126 40.80 1.70 5.70
N TRP A 127 41.53 2.74 5.30
CA TRP A 127 42.51 3.48 6.12
C TRP A 127 43.76 2.66 6.47
N ARG A 128 44.66 2.46 5.49
CA ARG A 128 46.07 2.17 5.82
C ARG A 128 46.56 3.24 6.81
N ARG A 129 46.94 2.80 8.01
CA ARG A 129 47.30 3.71 9.12
C ARG A 129 48.61 4.39 8.76
N LYS A 130 48.66 5.72 8.88
CA LYS A 130 49.88 6.49 8.63
C LYS A 130 50.97 6.04 9.60
N LYS A 131 52.19 5.83 9.12
CA LYS A 131 53.36 5.54 9.95
C LYS A 131 54.24 6.80 10.04
N ILE A 132 54.98 6.93 11.12
CA ILE A 132 56.00 7.97 11.28
C ILE A 132 57.30 7.30 11.73
N LEU A 133 58.43 7.79 11.23
CA LEU A 133 59.73 7.36 11.72
C LEU A 133 59.91 7.91 13.14
N PHE A 134 60.17 7.02 14.10
CA PHE A 134 60.34 7.38 15.50
C PHE A 134 61.32 6.40 16.15
N LYS A 135 62.48 6.91 16.60
CA LYS A 135 63.60 6.12 17.17
C LYS A 135 63.95 4.93 16.26
N GLY A 136 64.46 5.24 15.07
CA GLY A 136 64.92 4.26 14.06
C GLY A 136 63.83 3.47 13.31
N ARG A 137 62.59 3.36 13.83
CA ARG A 137 61.56 2.47 13.23
C ARG A 137 60.26 3.20 12.86
N TYR A 138 59.60 2.72 11.80
CA TYR A 138 58.29 3.22 11.38
C TYR A 138 57.16 2.76 12.29
N ARG A 139 56.68 3.65 13.15
CA ARG A 139 55.61 3.37 14.12
C ARG A 139 54.24 3.77 13.60
N ILE A 140 53.23 2.93 13.84
CA ILE A 140 51.85 3.15 13.39
C ILE A 140 51.18 4.25 14.21
N VAL A 141 50.76 5.33 13.56
CA VAL A 141 49.98 6.40 14.19
C VAL A 141 48.52 5.98 14.32
N ARG A 142 48.08 5.78 15.56
CA ARG A 142 46.71 5.43 15.92
C ARG A 142 45.92 6.67 16.32
N ARG A 143 44.70 6.78 15.80
CA ARG A 143 43.72 7.81 16.21
C ARG A 143 43.08 7.38 17.52
N TRP A 144 43.41 8.04 18.63
CA TRP A 144 42.93 7.72 19.97
C TRP A 144 41.90 8.73 20.51
N LYS A 145 41.25 8.37 21.63
CA LYS A 145 40.06 8.94 22.31
C LYS A 145 39.45 10.21 21.68
N ARG A 146 38.21 10.09 21.21
CA ARG A 146 37.38 11.20 20.71
C ARG A 146 36.89 12.06 21.86
N LEU A 147 37.60 13.15 22.16
CA LEU A 147 37.19 14.15 23.13
C LEU A 147 36.11 15.05 22.51
N TRP A 148 35.07 15.35 23.27
CA TRP A 148 34.14 16.39 22.89
C TRP A 148 34.62 17.71 23.51
N ARG A 149 34.61 18.78 22.72
CA ARG A 149 34.92 20.12 23.18
C ARG A 149 33.83 21.09 22.71
N VAL A 150 33.57 22.10 23.51
CA VAL A 150 32.63 23.18 23.21
C VAL A 150 33.35 24.51 23.46
N ARG A 151 33.16 25.47 22.55
CA ARG A 151 33.72 26.82 22.70
C ARG A 151 32.72 27.68 23.48
N ILE A 152 33.16 28.30 24.56
CA ILE A 152 32.39 29.21 25.41
C ILE A 152 33.27 30.45 25.59
N GLY A 153 32.81 31.60 25.09
CA GLY A 153 33.65 32.79 24.94
C GLY A 153 34.88 32.52 24.06
N LYS A 154 36.04 33.00 24.50
CA LYS A 154 37.34 32.78 23.84
C LYS A 154 37.97 31.40 24.16
N ARG A 155 37.48 30.66 25.16
CA ARG A 155 38.09 29.41 25.68
C ARG A 155 37.39 28.12 25.20
N TRP A 156 38.13 27.01 25.17
CA TRP A 156 37.63 25.67 24.80
C TRP A 156 37.48 24.75 26.01
N PHE A 157 36.26 24.33 26.30
CA PHE A 157 35.97 23.44 27.42
C PHE A 157 35.77 21.99 26.99
N ARG A 158 36.23 21.04 27.81
CA ARG A 158 36.08 19.61 27.59
C ARG A 158 34.69 19.13 28.03
N VAL A 159 33.99 18.43 27.13
CA VAL A 159 32.73 17.75 27.42
C VAL A 159 32.99 16.25 27.53
N ARG A 160 32.72 15.64 28.69
CA ARG A 160 32.91 14.19 28.89
C ARG A 160 31.83 13.44 28.10
N ARG A 161 32.24 12.62 27.12
CA ARG A 161 31.30 11.82 26.30
C ARG A 161 30.69 10.64 27.07
N THR A 162 31.35 10.20 28.14
CA THR A 162 30.81 9.29 29.18
C THR A 162 30.13 10.06 30.31
N GLY A 163 29.87 11.36 30.15
CA GLY A 163 29.23 12.18 31.16
C GLY A 163 27.88 11.61 31.58
N ARG A 164 27.41 12.02 32.76
CA ARG A 164 26.06 11.69 33.24
C ARG A 164 25.07 12.27 32.22
N TYR A 165 24.42 11.43 31.42
CA TYR A 165 23.33 11.85 30.54
C TYR A 165 22.02 11.60 31.25
N GLN A 166 21.01 12.39 30.92
CA GLN A 166 19.65 12.11 31.32
C GLN A 166 18.71 12.24 30.14
N ILE A 167 17.71 11.35 30.11
CA ILE A 167 16.66 11.34 29.11
C ILE A 167 15.31 11.22 29.82
N TYR A 168 14.31 11.92 29.33
CA TYR A 168 12.98 11.92 29.94
C TYR A 168 12.22 10.66 29.50
N VAL A 169 11.81 9.85 30.48
CA VAL A 169 11.14 8.57 30.33
C VAL A 169 9.88 8.62 31.17
N ILE A 170 8.70 8.50 30.55
CA ILE A 170 7.39 8.39 31.23
C ILE A 170 7.32 9.31 32.47
N ASN A 171 7.32 10.62 32.20
CA ASN A 171 7.22 11.71 33.18
C ASN A 171 8.38 11.87 34.19
N ARG A 172 9.52 11.19 34.01
CA ARG A 172 10.69 11.34 34.89
C ARG A 172 12.00 11.49 34.13
N TRP A 173 12.93 12.29 34.64
CA TRP A 173 14.31 12.32 34.15
C TRP A 173 15.05 11.06 34.60
N SER A 174 15.60 10.31 33.65
CA SER A 174 16.25 9.03 33.89
C SER A 174 17.68 9.04 33.40
N THR A 175 18.59 8.51 34.21
CA THR A 175 20.02 8.46 33.91
C THR A 175 20.30 7.51 32.77
N LEU A 176 21.10 7.98 31.81
CA LEU A 176 21.46 7.27 30.59
C LEU A 176 22.96 6.94 30.64
N ILE A 177 23.29 5.64 30.56
CA ILE A 177 24.68 5.17 30.65
C ILE A 177 25.05 4.35 29.41
N ARG A 178 26.36 4.27 29.14
CA ARG A 178 26.89 3.47 28.04
C ARG A 178 27.89 2.45 28.56
N ARG A 179 27.50 1.17 28.60
CA ARG A 179 28.35 0.03 29.00
C ARG A 179 28.58 -0.90 27.80
N ARG A 180 29.82 -1.36 27.60
CA ARG A 180 30.24 -2.30 26.52
C ARG A 180 29.63 -1.99 25.14
N GLY A 181 29.57 -0.71 24.77
CA GLY A 181 29.07 -0.26 23.45
C GLY A 181 27.54 -0.09 23.33
N ARG A 182 26.73 -0.55 24.28
CA ARG A 182 25.27 -0.41 24.33
C ARG A 182 24.82 0.72 25.27
N TRP A 183 23.62 1.24 25.04
CA TRP A 183 23.02 2.30 25.88
C TRP A 183 21.93 1.71 26.78
N TYR A 184 21.92 2.14 28.03
CA TYR A 184 20.96 1.75 29.06
C TYR A 184 20.35 3.00 29.69
N VAL A 185 19.13 2.89 30.18
CA VAL A 185 18.47 3.96 30.96
C VAL A 185 17.94 3.40 32.27
N LYS A 186 18.23 4.07 33.38
CA LYS A 186 17.74 3.70 34.73
C LYS A 186 16.36 4.31 34.94
N TYR A 187 15.30 3.51 34.89
CA TYR A 187 13.92 3.96 35.12
C TYR A 187 13.30 3.09 36.21
N LYS A 188 12.76 3.73 37.26
CA LYS A 188 12.26 3.06 38.49
C LYS A 188 13.26 2.01 39.04
N GLY A 189 14.47 2.45 39.41
CA GLY A 189 15.51 1.56 39.95
C GLY A 189 16.23 0.67 38.93
N VAL A 190 15.56 0.23 37.88
CA VAL A 190 16.07 -0.81 36.96
C VAL A 190 16.70 -0.23 35.68
N PHE A 191 17.79 -0.85 35.22
CA PHE A 191 18.43 -0.51 33.94
C PHE A 191 17.76 -1.21 32.76
N HIS A 192 17.07 -0.43 31.93
CA HIS A 192 16.49 -0.92 30.68
C HIS A 192 17.43 -0.72 29.50
N THR A 193 17.63 -1.78 28.70
CA THR A 193 18.41 -1.70 27.46
C THR A 193 17.66 -0.89 26.40
N ILE A 194 18.35 0.02 25.73
CA ILE A 194 17.75 0.83 24.67
C ILE A 194 17.71 0.08 23.35
N ILE A 195 16.50 -0.20 22.88
CA ILE A 195 16.22 -0.83 21.60
C ILE A 195 16.31 0.23 20.51
N ARG A 196 17.17 0.00 19.51
CA ARG A 196 17.41 0.93 18.41
C ARG A 196 16.77 0.43 17.12
N GLN A 197 15.80 1.19 16.60
CA GLN A 197 15.25 0.99 15.25
C GLN A 197 15.69 2.17 14.37
N GLY A 198 16.83 2.02 13.70
CA GLY A 198 17.50 3.10 12.97
C GLY A 198 17.96 4.25 13.89
N MET A 199 17.41 5.46 13.69
CA MET A 199 17.71 6.63 14.52
C MET A 199 16.80 6.77 15.76
N ARG A 200 15.78 5.93 15.90
CA ARG A 200 14.79 5.99 16.98
C ARG A 200 15.20 5.08 18.12
N TRP A 201 14.95 5.55 19.35
CA TRP A 201 15.29 4.88 20.59
C TRP A 201 14.00 4.49 21.30
N TYR A 202 13.99 3.30 21.88
CA TYR A 202 12.85 2.75 22.62
C TYR A 202 13.35 2.04 23.87
N ILE A 203 12.47 1.95 24.86
CA ILE A 203 12.58 0.97 25.94
C ILE A 203 11.35 0.10 25.96
N ARG A 204 11.49 -1.15 26.40
CA ARG A 204 10.38 -2.04 26.67
C ARG A 204 10.10 -2.00 28.17
N TYR A 205 8.89 -1.62 28.54
CA TYR A 205 8.43 -1.55 29.93
C TYR A 205 6.97 -2.02 29.99
N ARG A 206 6.58 -2.86 30.96
CA ARG A 206 5.24 -3.46 31.09
C ARG A 206 4.64 -3.94 29.74
N ARG A 207 5.41 -4.78 29.01
CA ARG A 207 5.09 -5.32 27.68
C ARG A 207 4.81 -4.29 26.56
N LYS A 208 5.04 -2.99 26.79
CA LYS A 208 4.86 -1.90 25.82
C LYS A 208 6.20 -1.28 25.42
N LEU A 209 6.29 -0.78 24.18
CA LEU A 209 7.46 -0.05 23.68
C LEU A 209 7.26 1.46 23.84
N TYR A 210 8.01 2.07 24.74
CA TYR A 210 7.99 3.51 24.95
C TYR A 210 9.09 4.18 24.13
N ARG A 211 8.70 5.20 23.36
CA ARG A 211 9.62 5.92 22.48
C ARG A 211 10.39 6.98 23.25
N LEU A 212 11.71 6.83 23.31
CA LEU A 212 12.61 7.83 23.87
C LEU A 212 12.92 8.91 22.83
N ARG A 213 12.29 10.07 22.98
CA ARG A 213 12.54 11.23 22.11
C ARG A 213 13.84 11.89 22.55
N ARG A 214 14.70 12.23 21.57
CA ARG A 214 15.96 12.95 21.80
C ARG A 214 15.81 14.40 21.34
N LYS A 215 14.91 15.13 21.99
CA LYS A 215 14.66 16.56 21.78
C LYS A 215 15.32 17.37 22.92
N PRO A 216 15.59 18.68 22.74
CA PRO A 216 16.07 19.56 23.82
C PRO A 216 15.34 19.43 25.16
N THR A 217 14.01 19.26 25.11
CA THR A 217 13.13 19.16 26.28
C THR A 217 13.18 17.80 26.97
N THR A 218 13.81 16.80 26.34
CA THR A 218 13.76 15.40 26.79
C THR A 218 15.15 14.77 26.88
N TRP A 219 16.22 15.50 26.57
CA TRP A 219 17.58 14.96 26.57
C TRP A 219 18.60 16.01 26.98
N ARG A 220 19.40 15.68 28.00
CA ARG A 220 20.41 16.58 28.60
C ARG A 220 21.69 15.85 28.98
N ILE A 221 22.77 16.61 29.13
CA ILE A 221 24.11 16.14 29.52
C ILE A 221 24.61 16.99 30.68
N ARG A 222 25.29 16.38 31.65
CA ARG A 222 25.98 17.12 32.71
C ARG A 222 27.26 17.75 32.16
N PHE A 223 27.42 19.06 32.36
CA PHE A 223 28.60 19.82 31.98
C PHE A 223 28.96 20.76 33.15
N GLY A 224 30.14 20.55 33.74
CA GLY A 224 30.48 21.12 35.05
C GLY A 224 29.45 20.72 36.11
N ARG A 225 29.02 21.70 36.93
CA ARG A 225 27.95 21.57 37.93
C ARG A 225 26.54 21.83 37.37
N ARG A 226 26.32 21.86 36.04
CA ARG A 226 25.00 22.15 35.43
C ARG A 226 24.51 21.08 34.47
N TRP A 227 23.19 20.92 34.36
CA TRP A 227 22.53 20.05 33.38
C TRP A 227 22.17 20.82 32.12
N CYS A 228 22.90 20.60 31.04
CA CYS A 228 22.71 21.33 29.78
C CYS A 228 21.85 20.53 28.79
N ARG A 229 20.84 21.19 28.19
CA ARG A 229 19.97 20.58 27.18
C ARG A 229 20.77 20.20 25.93
N LEU A 230 20.45 19.06 25.32
CA LEU A 230 21.18 18.54 24.16
C LEU A 230 20.26 18.37 22.96
N LYS A 231 20.76 18.75 21.78
CA LYS A 231 20.09 18.46 20.50
C LYS A 231 21.06 17.91 19.48
N ARG A 232 20.52 17.13 18.55
CA ARG A 232 21.27 16.59 17.43
C ARG A 232 20.70 17.11 16.11
N ARG A 233 21.52 17.79 15.32
CA ARG A 233 21.21 18.17 13.92
C ARG A 233 22.17 17.40 13.00
N LYS A 234 21.64 16.58 12.09
CA LYS A 234 22.41 15.67 11.22
C LYS A 234 23.39 14.77 12.02
N ARG A 235 24.70 14.93 11.82
CA ARG A 235 25.79 14.20 12.50
C ARG A 235 26.46 14.99 13.64
N LYS A 236 26.03 16.24 13.91
CA LYS A 236 26.61 17.13 14.93
C LYS A 236 25.71 17.22 16.17
N PHE A 237 26.33 17.34 17.34
CA PHE A 237 25.66 17.57 18.62
C PHE A 237 25.78 19.03 19.01
N PHE A 238 24.74 19.57 19.66
CA PHE A 238 24.70 20.93 20.17
C PHE A 238 24.22 20.87 21.62
N MET A 239 24.84 21.69 22.46
CA MET A 239 24.51 21.83 23.88
C MET A 239 24.07 23.27 24.13
N LEU A 240 23.01 23.45 24.91
CA LEU A 240 22.57 24.78 25.33
C LEU A 240 23.41 25.20 26.54
N TYR A 241 24.07 26.36 26.45
CA TYR A 241 24.84 26.95 27.54
C TYR A 241 24.58 28.47 27.53
N GLY A 242 24.13 29.02 28.66
CA GLY A 242 23.48 30.32 28.70
C GLY A 242 22.26 30.36 27.77
N LYS A 243 22.10 31.45 27.02
CA LYS A 243 21.01 31.63 26.03
C LYS A 243 21.34 31.10 24.62
N ARG A 244 22.54 30.55 24.38
CA ARG A 244 23.01 30.16 23.02
C ARG A 244 23.26 28.65 22.86
N TRP A 245 22.93 28.11 21.67
CA TRP A 245 23.22 26.72 21.32
C TRP A 245 24.65 26.57 20.79
N ARG A 246 25.52 25.95 21.57
CA ARG A 246 26.94 25.78 21.21
C ARG A 246 27.18 24.42 20.52
N PRO A 247 27.89 24.39 19.38
CA PRO A 247 28.21 23.13 18.69
C PRO A 247 29.29 22.36 19.46
N ILE A 248 29.01 21.07 19.73
CA ILE A 248 30.01 20.15 20.27
C ILE A 248 30.88 19.64 19.12
N ARG A 249 32.16 20.01 19.13
CA ARG A 249 33.15 19.51 18.19
C ARG A 249 33.83 18.28 18.77
N SER A 250 34.21 17.36 17.88
CA SER A 250 34.99 16.19 18.28
C SER A 250 36.46 16.37 17.94
N HIS A 251 37.30 16.40 18.96
CA HIS A 251 38.75 16.42 18.86
C HIS A 251 39.30 14.99 19.04
N PHE A 252 40.39 14.66 18.37
CA PHE A 252 41.04 13.35 18.47
C PHE A 252 42.49 13.56 18.88
N LYS A 253 42.99 12.76 19.81
CA LYS A 253 44.42 12.69 20.09
C LYS A 253 45.04 11.60 19.22
N TRP A 254 46.23 11.81 18.70
CA TRP A 254 46.96 10.77 17.96
C TRP A 254 48.04 10.19 18.87
N ARG A 255 48.37 8.92 18.66
CA ARG A 255 49.37 8.20 19.46
C ARG A 255 50.16 7.20 18.63
N ILE A 256 51.38 6.92 19.08
CA ILE A 256 52.17 5.75 18.66
C ILE A 256 52.44 4.88 19.89
N THR A 257 52.83 3.63 19.67
CA THR A 257 53.24 2.71 20.75
C THR A 257 54.75 2.47 20.64
N TYR A 258 55.47 2.59 21.75
CA TYR A 258 56.91 2.41 21.87
C TYR A 258 57.20 1.74 23.21
N HIS A 259 57.92 0.61 23.23
CA HIS A 259 58.11 -0.29 24.38
C HIS A 259 56.82 -0.49 25.22
N GLY A 260 55.73 -0.92 24.57
CA GLY A 260 54.42 -1.11 25.21
C GLY A 260 53.69 0.18 25.63
N ARG A 261 54.39 1.30 25.82
CA ARG A 261 53.84 2.57 26.32
C ARG A 261 53.27 3.46 25.19
N PRO A 262 52.14 4.15 25.42
CA PRO A 262 51.47 4.95 24.39
C PRO A 262 51.94 6.42 24.38
N ILE A 263 52.79 6.78 23.42
CA ILE A 263 53.32 8.14 23.22
C ILE A 263 52.30 9.04 22.51
N THR A 264 52.14 10.29 22.96
CA THR A 264 51.21 11.25 22.37
C THR A 264 51.81 11.95 21.15
N VAL A 265 50.99 12.12 20.10
CA VAL A 265 51.41 12.71 18.83
C VAL A 265 50.47 13.86 18.43
N LYS A 266 51.00 15.04 18.11
CA LYS A 266 50.26 16.13 17.45
C LYS A 266 50.22 15.90 15.94
N ARG A 267 49.19 16.40 15.26
CA ARG A 267 49.02 16.25 13.81
C ARG A 267 48.60 17.58 13.18
N LYS A 268 49.33 18.02 12.16
CA LYS A 268 48.99 19.14 11.26
C LYS A 268 49.10 18.63 9.82
N GLY A 269 47.97 18.41 9.14
CA GLY A 269 47.95 17.84 7.79
C GLY A 269 48.52 16.40 7.70
N ASN A 270 49.62 16.23 6.96
CA ASN A 270 50.42 15.00 6.86
C ASN A 270 51.67 15.00 7.76
N ARG A 271 51.88 16.02 8.59
CA ARG A 271 52.99 16.10 9.54
C ARG A 271 52.54 15.70 10.95
N PHE A 272 53.43 15.04 11.67
CA PHE A 272 53.19 14.46 13.00
C PHE A 272 54.33 14.80 13.96
N GLN A 273 54.01 15.19 15.19
CA GLN A 273 54.99 15.57 16.20
C GLN A 273 54.81 14.72 17.46
N PRO A 274 55.67 13.71 17.70
CA PRO A 274 55.64 12.91 18.92
C PRO A 274 56.19 13.70 20.12
N ARG A 275 55.68 13.42 21.32
CA ARG A 275 56.16 13.97 22.60
C ARG A 275 56.70 12.83 23.46
N TYR A 276 57.99 12.84 23.75
CA TYR A 276 58.71 11.77 24.44
C TYR A 276 59.74 12.39 25.39
N GLY A 277 59.92 11.84 26.61
CA GLY A 277 60.82 12.42 27.62
C GLY A 277 60.46 13.86 28.00
N GLY A 278 59.17 14.18 28.19
CA GLY A 278 58.72 15.55 28.51
C GLY A 278 58.72 16.55 27.34
N ARG A 279 59.65 16.42 26.39
CA ARG A 279 59.89 17.36 25.27
C ARG A 279 59.12 16.98 23.99
N LYS A 280 58.87 17.98 23.12
CA LYS A 280 58.25 17.78 21.78
C LYS A 280 59.36 17.60 20.75
N LEU A 281 59.31 16.53 19.97
CA LEU A 281 60.33 16.26 18.95
C LEU A 281 60.03 17.01 17.63
N LYS A 282 60.95 16.97 16.66
CA LYS A 282 60.78 17.57 15.32
C LYS A 282 59.55 16.97 14.59
N TRP A 283 58.92 17.76 13.72
CA TRP A 283 57.81 17.31 12.90
C TRP A 283 58.26 16.26 11.88
N ARG A 284 57.57 15.12 11.81
CA ARG A 284 57.85 14.02 10.86
C ARG A 284 56.72 13.85 9.85
N ARG A 285 57.06 13.57 8.59
CA ARG A 285 56.08 13.28 7.53
C ARG A 285 55.43 11.92 7.77
N GLY A 286 54.13 11.83 7.53
CA GLY A 286 53.38 10.59 7.63
C GLY A 286 53.49 9.79 6.35
N TYR A 287 54.05 8.59 6.46
CA TYR A 287 54.22 7.66 5.35
C TYR A 287 53.04 6.70 5.24
N ARG A 288 52.68 6.38 4.00
CA ARG A 288 51.80 5.28 3.63
C ARG A 288 52.59 4.43 2.65
N ARG A 289 52.91 3.19 2.99
CA ARG A 289 53.63 2.28 2.08
C ARG A 289 52.86 2.19 0.74
N LYS A 290 53.44 2.72 -0.34
CA LYS A 290 53.19 2.24 -1.71
C LYS A 290 53.91 0.90 -1.79
N VAL A 291 53.25 -0.12 -2.33
CA VAL A 291 53.95 -1.34 -2.71
C VAL A 291 54.56 -0.98 -4.06
N THR A 292 55.89 -0.84 -4.10
CA THR A 292 56.66 -0.84 -5.34
C THR A 292 57.11 -2.27 -5.55
N TYR A 293 56.66 -2.88 -6.64
CA TYR A 293 57.16 -4.16 -7.12
C TYR A 293 58.51 -3.89 -7.78
N LYS A 294 59.58 -3.96 -7.00
CA LYS A 294 60.97 -4.02 -7.48
C LYS A 294 61.68 -5.04 -6.59
N LYS A 295 61.54 -6.32 -6.93
CA LYS A 295 62.38 -7.47 -6.52
C LYS A 295 61.84 -8.82 -7.06
N LEU A 296 61.34 -8.84 -8.28
CA LEU A 296 60.84 -10.06 -8.95
C LEU A 296 60.95 -9.83 -10.47
N LEU A 297 62.17 -9.76 -10.98
CA LEU A 297 62.50 -9.79 -12.41
C LEU A 297 63.76 -10.63 -12.51
N CYS A 298 63.59 -11.92 -12.83
CA CYS A 298 64.53 -12.89 -13.41
C CYS A 298 63.79 -14.23 -13.42
N ASP A 299 62.84 -14.41 -14.36
CA ASP A 299 62.28 -15.74 -14.70
C ASP A 299 61.31 -15.65 -15.93
N PRO A 300 61.67 -16.18 -17.11
CA PRO A 300 60.85 -16.09 -18.33
C PRO A 300 59.50 -16.83 -18.22
N GLN A 301 59.41 -17.92 -17.45
CA GLN A 301 58.19 -18.72 -17.31
C GLN A 301 57.08 -18.03 -16.48
N LYS A 302 57.41 -16.98 -15.71
CA LYS A 302 56.42 -16.20 -14.93
C LYS A 302 55.69 -15.14 -15.75
N TRP A 303 56.12 -14.83 -16.97
CA TRP A 303 55.50 -13.80 -17.81
C TRP A 303 54.09 -14.15 -18.28
N HIS A 304 53.86 -15.39 -18.72
CA HIS A 304 52.50 -15.83 -19.10
C HIS A 304 51.54 -15.82 -17.91
N LEU A 305 51.97 -16.28 -16.74
CA LEU A 305 51.13 -16.27 -15.54
C LEU A 305 50.83 -14.85 -15.04
N VAL A 306 51.79 -13.91 -15.14
CA VAL A 306 51.60 -12.51 -14.70
C VAL A 306 50.74 -11.72 -15.68
N ILE A 307 50.86 -11.94 -16.99
CA ILE A 307 50.01 -11.29 -18.01
C ILE A 307 48.58 -11.83 -17.92
N VAL A 308 48.40 -13.15 -17.86
CA VAL A 308 47.08 -13.79 -17.72
C VAL A 308 46.41 -13.38 -16.40
N THR A 309 47.14 -13.37 -15.28
CA THR A 309 46.57 -12.91 -13.99
C THR A 309 46.29 -11.41 -13.97
N SER A 310 47.09 -10.57 -14.63
CA SER A 310 46.86 -9.12 -14.72
C SER A 310 45.64 -8.79 -15.59
N ILE A 311 45.47 -9.49 -16.71
CA ILE A 311 44.28 -9.39 -17.58
C ILE A 311 43.04 -9.89 -16.83
N PHE A 312 43.12 -11.03 -16.14
CA PHE A 312 42.01 -11.54 -15.30
C PHE A 312 41.65 -10.56 -14.17
N VAL A 313 42.65 -9.96 -13.52
CA VAL A 313 42.42 -8.95 -12.48
C VAL A 313 41.77 -7.70 -13.06
N TYR A 314 42.20 -7.24 -14.24
CA TYR A 314 41.62 -6.09 -14.94
C TYR A 314 40.16 -6.37 -15.34
N ILE A 315 39.89 -7.49 -16.00
CA ILE A 315 38.54 -7.92 -16.38
C ILE A 315 37.66 -8.04 -15.13
N TYR A 316 38.15 -8.67 -14.07
CA TYR A 316 37.40 -8.83 -12.81
C TYR A 316 37.12 -7.49 -12.12
N VAL A 317 38.08 -6.56 -12.10
CA VAL A 317 37.90 -5.19 -11.56
C VAL A 317 36.90 -4.42 -12.41
N SER A 318 36.96 -4.51 -13.74
CA SER A 318 36.05 -3.85 -14.67
C SER A 318 34.62 -4.38 -14.54
N ILE A 319 34.42 -5.71 -14.49
CA ILE A 319 33.12 -6.34 -14.21
C ILE A 319 32.61 -5.91 -12.82
N TYR A 320 33.49 -5.81 -11.84
CA TYR A 320 33.12 -5.40 -10.49
C TYR A 320 32.69 -3.92 -10.44
N HIS A 321 33.40 -3.03 -11.11
CA HIS A 321 33.05 -1.61 -11.25
C HIS A 321 31.73 -1.42 -12.00
N LEU A 322 31.51 -2.18 -13.08
CA LEU A 322 30.24 -2.23 -13.80
C LEU A 322 29.10 -2.70 -12.88
N SER A 323 29.32 -3.73 -12.04
CA SER A 323 28.33 -4.22 -11.08
C SER A 323 27.96 -3.17 -10.02
N ILE A 324 28.94 -2.38 -9.55
CA ILE A 324 28.70 -1.27 -8.61
C ILE A 324 27.90 -0.18 -9.30
N TYR A 325 28.30 0.20 -10.52
CA TYR A 325 27.62 1.24 -11.30
C TYR A 325 26.15 0.85 -11.54
N VAL A 326 25.90 -0.37 -12.00
CA VAL A 326 24.55 -0.94 -12.18
C VAL A 326 23.79 -0.97 -10.85
N SER A 327 24.42 -1.36 -9.74
CA SER A 327 23.77 -1.39 -8.42
C SER A 327 23.39 0.01 -7.90
N ILE A 328 24.27 1.02 -8.09
CA ILE A 328 24.00 2.41 -7.75
C ILE A 328 22.86 2.95 -8.62
N TYR A 329 22.94 2.76 -9.94
CA TYR A 329 21.92 3.17 -10.90
C TYR A 329 20.57 2.53 -10.58
N LEU A 330 20.53 1.22 -10.33
CA LEU A 330 19.33 0.49 -9.93
C LEU A 330 18.78 1.00 -8.59
N SER A 331 19.65 1.34 -7.63
CA SER A 331 19.22 1.91 -6.34
C SER A 331 18.55 3.28 -6.50
N ILE A 332 19.09 4.14 -7.39
CA ILE A 332 18.55 5.46 -7.73
C ILE A 332 17.23 5.30 -8.47
N TYR A 333 17.19 4.44 -9.49
CA TYR A 333 15.99 4.10 -10.25
C TYR A 333 14.87 3.58 -9.34
N LEU A 334 15.17 2.62 -8.45
CA LEU A 334 14.20 2.07 -7.48
C LEU A 334 13.74 3.13 -6.48
N ARG A 335 14.61 4.04 -6.04
CA ARG A 335 14.26 5.16 -5.16
C ARG A 335 13.34 6.16 -5.87
N ARG A 336 13.62 6.52 -7.13
CA ARG A 336 12.77 7.36 -8.00
C ARG A 336 11.41 6.69 -8.21
N ARG A 337 11.38 5.38 -8.53
CA ARG A 337 10.16 4.57 -8.69
C ARG A 337 9.33 4.52 -7.41
N ARG A 338 9.95 4.35 -6.23
CA ARG A 338 9.26 4.40 -4.92
C ARG A 338 8.69 5.79 -4.62
N ARG A 339 9.43 6.88 -4.90
CA ARG A 339 8.97 8.27 -4.73
C ARG A 339 7.76 8.55 -5.64
N ASN A 340 7.82 8.14 -6.90
CA ASN A 340 6.72 8.27 -7.86
C ASN A 340 5.49 7.44 -7.45
N ARG A 341 5.67 6.21 -6.96
CA ARG A 341 4.56 5.41 -6.38
C ARG A 341 3.92 6.12 -5.18
N ARG A 342 4.69 6.74 -4.30
CA ARG A 342 4.17 7.52 -3.15
C ARG A 342 3.42 8.78 -3.61
N ARG A 343 3.97 9.54 -4.56
CA ARG A 343 3.31 10.71 -5.17
C ARG A 343 1.98 10.32 -5.83
N ARG A 344 1.97 9.29 -6.68
CA ARG A 344 0.74 8.75 -7.30
C ARG A 344 -0.29 8.28 -6.26
N ARG A 345 0.14 7.65 -5.16
CA ARG A 345 -0.76 7.26 -4.04
C ARG A 345 -1.36 8.48 -3.33
N ARG A 346 -0.57 9.52 -3.05
CA ARG A 346 -1.04 10.77 -2.43
C ARG A 346 -2.03 11.50 -3.34
N GLN A 347 -1.72 11.63 -4.63
CA GLN A 347 -2.59 12.25 -5.63
C GLN A 347 -3.91 11.47 -5.79
N ARG A 348 -3.87 10.13 -5.83
CA ARG A 348 -5.09 9.29 -5.83
C ARG A 348 -5.92 9.46 -4.55
N ARG A 349 -5.29 9.59 -3.39
CA ARG A 349 -6.01 9.86 -2.12
C ARG A 349 -6.66 11.25 -2.14
N ARG A 350 -5.99 12.25 -2.70
CA ARG A 350 -6.52 13.61 -2.89
C ARG A 350 -7.68 13.64 -3.90
N ARG A 351 -7.52 13.08 -5.11
CA ARG A 351 -8.57 12.95 -6.15
C ARG A 351 -9.80 12.15 -5.71
N ARG A 352 -9.68 11.29 -4.68
CA ARG A 352 -10.81 10.60 -4.05
C ARG A 352 -11.60 11.45 -3.06
N ARG A 353 -10.97 12.49 -2.51
CA ARG A 353 -11.58 13.37 -1.49
C ARG A 353 -12.04 14.70 -2.08
N PHE A 354 -11.38 15.17 -3.13
CA PHE A 354 -11.60 16.49 -3.70
C PHE A 354 -11.65 16.43 -5.21
N THR A 355 -12.44 17.33 -5.79
CA THR A 355 -12.40 17.76 -7.19
C THR A 355 -11.65 19.08 -7.23
N TYR A 356 -10.70 19.22 -8.14
CA TYR A 356 -10.01 20.49 -8.37
C TYR A 356 -10.66 21.14 -9.58
N VAL A 357 -11.09 22.38 -9.45
CA VAL A 357 -11.70 23.15 -10.54
C VAL A 357 -10.94 24.46 -10.63
N SER A 358 -10.51 24.81 -11.84
CA SER A 358 -9.95 26.11 -12.16
C SER A 358 -10.72 26.69 -13.33
N VAL A 359 -11.12 27.94 -13.19
CA VAL A 359 -11.87 28.69 -14.18
C VAL A 359 -11.07 29.96 -14.47
N ILE A 360 -10.77 30.19 -15.73
CA ILE A 360 -10.09 31.39 -16.21
C ILE A 360 -10.95 31.93 -17.36
N SER A 361 -11.25 33.22 -17.30
CA SER A 361 -12.00 33.95 -18.32
C SER A 361 -11.18 35.14 -18.76
N GLN A 362 -11.08 35.33 -20.07
CA GLN A 362 -10.38 36.42 -20.73
C GLN A 362 -11.37 37.13 -21.63
N GLY A 363 -11.43 38.45 -21.53
CA GLY A 363 -12.12 39.31 -22.50
C GLY A 363 -11.26 39.55 -23.73
N PHE A 364 -11.87 39.99 -24.82
CA PHE A 364 -11.19 40.28 -26.09
C PHE A 364 -10.02 41.25 -25.92
N GLU A 365 -10.23 42.30 -25.14
CA GLU A 365 -9.24 43.36 -24.93
C GLU A 365 -8.32 43.13 -23.71
N ASP A 366 -8.38 41.95 -23.10
CA ASP A 366 -7.40 41.61 -22.06
C ASP A 366 -6.01 41.45 -22.69
N ARG A 367 -4.96 41.82 -21.96
CA ARG A 367 -3.57 41.67 -22.40
C ARG A 367 -2.94 40.37 -21.87
N LYS A 368 -2.01 39.79 -22.64
CA LYS A 368 -1.41 38.46 -22.36
C LYS A 368 -0.81 38.32 -20.97
N TYR A 369 -0.16 39.37 -20.44
CA TYR A 369 0.54 39.34 -19.15
C TYR A 369 -0.21 40.07 -18.02
N GLY A 370 -1.48 40.42 -18.25
CA GLY A 370 -2.31 41.18 -17.31
C GLY A 370 -2.43 42.66 -17.68
N PRO A 371 -3.08 43.48 -16.83
CA PRO A 371 -3.38 44.88 -17.14
C PRO A 371 -2.13 45.66 -17.54
N GLY A 372 -2.21 46.38 -18.67
CA GLY A 372 -1.10 47.19 -19.20
C GLY A 372 0.07 46.42 -19.82
N ARG A 373 0.15 45.09 -19.71
CA ARG A 373 1.38 44.33 -20.07
C ARG A 373 1.18 43.35 -21.24
N GLY A 374 1.98 43.52 -22.29
CA GLY A 374 1.99 42.66 -23.48
C GLY A 374 0.84 42.93 -24.46
N PRO A 375 0.78 42.17 -25.57
CA PRO A 375 -0.21 42.41 -26.62
C PRO A 375 -1.63 42.12 -26.14
N VAL A 376 -2.58 42.84 -26.73
CA VAL A 376 -4.01 42.57 -26.61
C VAL A 376 -4.29 41.16 -27.15
N LEU A 377 -5.12 40.39 -26.46
CA LEU A 377 -5.43 39.03 -26.86
C LEU A 377 -6.25 38.98 -28.16
N GLY A 378 -7.21 39.88 -28.34
CA GLY A 378 -8.13 39.89 -29.47
C GLY A 378 -8.86 38.55 -29.62
N GLY A 379 -8.90 38.02 -30.85
CA GLY A 379 -9.41 36.68 -31.15
C GLY A 379 -8.68 35.54 -30.44
N ARG A 380 -7.51 35.80 -29.83
CA ARG A 380 -6.76 34.82 -29.03
C ARG A 380 -7.26 34.72 -27.57
N SER A 381 -8.26 35.50 -27.18
CA SER A 381 -8.86 35.42 -25.84
C SER A 381 -9.51 34.05 -25.61
N ARG A 382 -9.28 33.44 -24.43
CA ARG A 382 -9.72 32.05 -24.15
C ARG A 382 -10.41 31.89 -22.80
N ALA A 383 -11.48 31.10 -22.79
CA ALA A 383 -12.16 30.66 -21.58
C ALA A 383 -11.80 29.21 -21.23
N TYR A 384 -11.10 29.03 -20.10
CA TYR A 384 -10.66 27.72 -19.61
C TYR A 384 -11.46 27.27 -18.39
N ILE A 385 -11.98 26.04 -18.44
CA ILE A 385 -12.56 25.35 -17.29
C ILE A 385 -11.89 23.99 -17.13
N LYS A 386 -10.85 23.93 -16.29
CA LYS A 386 -10.13 22.67 -16.04
C LYS A 386 -10.69 21.95 -14.83
N VAL A 387 -11.10 20.69 -15.03
CA VAL A 387 -11.58 19.79 -13.97
C VAL A 387 -10.53 18.70 -13.72
N ASN A 388 -9.92 18.73 -12.55
CA ASN A 388 -8.78 17.90 -12.14
C ASN A 388 -7.55 18.03 -13.07
N GLY A 389 -7.38 19.20 -13.69
CA GLY A 389 -6.31 19.53 -14.62
C GLY A 389 -6.58 19.13 -16.07
N VAL A 390 -7.80 18.74 -16.42
CA VAL A 390 -8.21 18.43 -17.80
C VAL A 390 -9.18 19.51 -18.25
N GLU A 391 -8.95 20.10 -19.42
CA GLU A 391 -9.83 21.11 -20.02
C GLU A 391 -11.23 20.52 -20.31
N LYS A 392 -12.26 21.32 -20.03
CA LYS A 392 -13.67 20.94 -20.16
C LYS A 392 -14.54 22.07 -20.70
N SER A 393 -14.03 23.29 -20.83
CA SER A 393 -14.71 24.32 -21.61
C SER A 393 -14.82 23.91 -23.08
N LEU A 394 -15.80 24.46 -23.80
CA LEU A 394 -15.86 24.33 -25.26
C LEU A 394 -15.03 25.42 -25.95
N GLY A 395 -14.69 26.49 -25.24
CA GLY A 395 -13.80 27.54 -25.75
C GLY A 395 -14.42 28.37 -26.88
N ARG A 396 -15.76 28.49 -26.90
CA ARG A 396 -16.50 29.32 -27.87
C ARG A 396 -16.80 30.69 -27.29
N ARG A 397 -17.06 31.69 -28.14
CA ARG A 397 -17.50 33.04 -27.76
C ARG A 397 -18.73 32.99 -26.83
N GLY A 398 -18.81 33.94 -25.89
CA GLY A 398 -19.90 34.02 -24.93
C GLY A 398 -19.67 33.21 -23.65
N ILE A 399 -20.77 32.71 -23.05
CA ILE A 399 -20.78 32.04 -21.75
C ILE A 399 -20.55 30.54 -21.90
N ASN A 400 -19.46 30.04 -21.33
CA ASN A 400 -19.15 28.62 -21.26
C ASN A 400 -19.51 28.05 -19.88
N VAL A 401 -20.28 26.96 -19.85
CA VAL A 401 -20.79 26.33 -18.63
C VAL A 401 -20.41 24.84 -18.56
N VAL A 402 -19.78 24.44 -17.46
CA VAL A 402 -19.44 23.05 -17.17
C VAL A 402 -20.13 22.59 -15.89
N VAL A 403 -21.01 21.60 -16.01
CA VAL A 403 -21.72 21.00 -14.88
C VAL A 403 -20.92 19.80 -14.37
N ILE A 404 -20.63 19.77 -13.07
CA ILE A 404 -19.77 18.77 -12.44
C ILE A 404 -20.54 18.08 -11.31
N SER A 405 -20.51 16.75 -11.30
CA SER A 405 -21.08 15.96 -10.22
C SER A 405 -20.33 16.22 -8.90
N LYS A 406 -21.02 16.77 -7.90
CA LYS A 406 -20.46 16.96 -6.55
C LYS A 406 -20.01 15.63 -5.90
N ARG A 407 -20.67 14.52 -6.26
CA ARG A 407 -20.39 13.17 -5.75
C ARG A 407 -19.10 12.59 -6.32
N THR A 408 -18.97 12.60 -7.65
CA THR A 408 -17.89 11.87 -8.34
C THR A 408 -16.75 12.79 -8.80
N GLY A 409 -17.03 14.08 -8.98
CA GLY A 409 -16.15 15.04 -9.63
C GLY A 409 -15.99 14.81 -11.13
N ARG A 410 -16.92 14.09 -11.76
CA ARG A 410 -17.01 13.94 -13.21
C ARG A 410 -17.81 15.09 -13.79
N THR A 411 -17.41 15.54 -14.97
CA THR A 411 -18.22 16.41 -15.83
C THR A 411 -19.48 15.67 -16.24
N LEU A 412 -20.63 16.32 -16.08
CA LEU A 412 -21.95 15.82 -16.45
C LEU A 412 -22.38 16.40 -17.79
N ARG A 413 -22.20 17.71 -17.98
CA ARG A 413 -22.54 18.45 -19.20
C ARG A 413 -21.53 19.56 -19.44
N ARG A 414 -21.33 19.92 -20.71
CA ARG A 414 -20.53 21.06 -21.20
C ARG A 414 -21.38 21.76 -22.25
N VAL A 415 -21.58 23.06 -22.10
CA VAL A 415 -22.40 23.86 -23.02
C VAL A 415 -21.78 25.25 -23.14
N SER A 416 -21.89 25.86 -24.31
CA SER A 416 -21.54 27.26 -24.57
C SER A 416 -22.76 28.00 -25.09
N PHE A 417 -22.88 29.28 -24.75
CA PHE A 417 -23.96 30.15 -25.18
C PHE A 417 -23.35 31.44 -25.73
N ASP A 418 -23.49 31.69 -27.03
CA ASP A 418 -23.04 32.93 -27.63
C ASP A 418 -24.04 34.06 -27.35
N THR A 419 -23.99 34.58 -26.12
CA THR A 419 -24.88 35.66 -25.66
C THR A 419 -24.48 37.04 -26.19
N HIS A 420 -23.43 37.11 -27.03
CA HIS A 420 -23.12 38.28 -27.82
C HIS A 420 -23.86 38.25 -29.16
N GLY A 421 -23.84 37.10 -29.86
CA GLY A 421 -24.43 36.98 -31.19
C GLY A 421 -25.96 36.86 -31.24
N SER A 422 -26.63 36.43 -30.15
CA SER A 422 -28.09 36.24 -30.17
C SER A 422 -28.76 36.30 -28.81
N VAL A 423 -29.91 36.97 -28.73
CA VAL A 423 -30.78 37.00 -27.54
C VAL A 423 -31.36 35.62 -27.21
N ASN A 424 -31.60 34.78 -28.23
CA ASN A 424 -32.12 33.43 -28.05
C ASN A 424 -31.10 32.55 -27.30
N HIS A 425 -29.81 32.75 -27.52
CA HIS A 425 -28.77 32.08 -26.74
C HIS A 425 -28.77 32.52 -25.26
N ALA A 426 -29.09 33.80 -24.99
CA ALA A 426 -29.23 34.30 -23.62
C ALA A 426 -30.48 33.72 -22.91
N LYS A 427 -31.63 33.64 -23.60
CA LYS A 427 -32.84 32.93 -23.12
C LYS A 427 -32.55 31.45 -22.83
N ARG A 428 -31.85 30.75 -23.73
CA ARG A 428 -31.44 29.35 -23.55
C ARG A 428 -30.49 29.17 -22.37
N PHE A 429 -29.53 30.07 -22.17
CA PHE A 429 -28.63 30.07 -21.01
C PHE A 429 -29.42 30.16 -19.70
N TYR A 430 -30.37 31.10 -19.63
CA TYR A 430 -31.23 31.30 -18.47
C TYR A 430 -32.03 30.03 -18.12
N SER A 431 -32.73 29.47 -19.12
CA SER A 431 -33.51 28.23 -18.98
C SER A 431 -32.62 27.04 -18.59
N TYR A 432 -31.42 26.95 -19.16
CA TYR A 432 -30.46 25.89 -18.85
C TYR A 432 -30.03 25.92 -17.38
N ILE A 433 -29.64 27.09 -16.85
CA ILE A 433 -29.23 27.21 -15.43
C ILE A 433 -30.39 26.87 -14.49
N LYS A 434 -31.64 27.21 -14.84
CA LYS A 434 -32.84 26.80 -14.09
C LYS A 434 -32.97 25.27 -14.03
N LYS A 435 -32.84 24.58 -15.17
CA LYS A 435 -32.99 23.11 -15.33
C LYS A 435 -31.84 22.28 -14.74
N ILE A 436 -30.70 22.87 -14.33
CA ILE A 436 -29.60 22.12 -13.71
C ILE A 436 -30.06 21.42 -12.41
N PRO A 437 -29.78 20.11 -12.24
CA PRO A 437 -30.16 19.38 -11.02
C PRO A 437 -29.55 19.95 -9.75
N TYR A 438 -30.35 20.05 -8.68
CA TYR A 438 -29.89 20.39 -7.34
C TYR A 438 -28.75 19.45 -6.89
N GLY A 439 -27.76 20.03 -6.22
CA GLY A 439 -26.58 19.30 -5.76
C GLY A 439 -25.42 19.25 -6.75
N SER A 440 -25.52 19.94 -7.88
CA SER A 440 -24.47 20.04 -8.90
C SER A 440 -23.50 21.19 -8.61
N VAL A 441 -22.22 20.96 -8.93
CA VAL A 441 -21.22 22.04 -9.02
C VAL A 441 -21.30 22.61 -10.43
N VAL A 442 -21.26 23.93 -10.58
CA VAL A 442 -21.32 24.58 -11.90
C VAL A 442 -20.12 25.51 -12.02
N ALA A 443 -19.36 25.39 -13.09
CA ALA A 443 -18.28 26.30 -13.44
C ALA A 443 -18.69 27.12 -14.65
N VAL A 444 -18.48 28.44 -14.60
CA VAL A 444 -18.88 29.38 -15.65
C VAL A 444 -17.70 30.27 -15.99
N SER A 445 -17.38 30.40 -17.27
CA SER A 445 -16.36 31.33 -17.79
C SER A 445 -16.89 32.07 -19.01
N VAL A 446 -16.50 33.33 -19.17
CA VAL A 446 -16.78 34.12 -20.39
C VAL A 446 -15.57 34.12 -21.31
N GLN A 447 -15.79 34.04 -22.62
CA GLN A 447 -14.78 34.25 -23.66
C GLN A 447 -15.23 35.40 -24.54
N ASP A 448 -14.29 36.29 -24.89
CA ASP A 448 -14.51 37.43 -25.78
C ASP A 448 -15.55 38.41 -25.22
N GLU A 449 -16.84 38.22 -25.52
CA GLU A 449 -17.93 39.05 -25.02
C GLU A 449 -19.18 38.24 -24.72
N ALA A 450 -19.93 38.65 -23.69
CA ALA A 450 -21.16 37.98 -23.27
C ALA A 450 -22.25 38.94 -22.76
N PHE A 451 -22.02 40.25 -22.82
CA PHE A 451 -22.83 41.23 -22.08
C PHE A 451 -23.97 41.79 -22.93
N ARG A 452 -23.78 41.99 -24.25
CA ARG A 452 -24.76 42.56 -25.20
C ARG A 452 -26.19 42.08 -24.95
N TYR A 453 -26.47 40.80 -25.16
CA TYR A 453 -27.77 40.20 -24.84
C TYR A 453 -27.78 39.47 -23.49
N GLY A 454 -26.62 39.23 -22.88
CA GLY A 454 -26.52 38.48 -21.62
C GLY A 454 -26.88 39.29 -20.36
N LYS A 455 -26.73 40.62 -20.37
CA LYS A 455 -26.90 41.51 -19.19
C LYS A 455 -28.19 41.21 -18.41
N ARG A 456 -29.33 41.13 -19.10
CA ARG A 456 -30.66 40.86 -18.51
C ARG A 456 -30.76 39.46 -17.87
N TYR A 457 -30.01 38.48 -18.36
CA TYR A 457 -30.13 37.07 -17.95
C TYR A 457 -29.08 36.61 -16.93
N LEU A 458 -28.01 37.38 -16.70
CA LEU A 458 -26.91 37.02 -15.78
C LEU A 458 -27.38 36.83 -14.32
N ASN A 459 -28.48 37.47 -13.91
CA ASN A 459 -29.06 37.31 -12.56
C ASN A 459 -29.39 35.86 -12.22
N VAL A 460 -29.61 34.98 -13.21
CA VAL A 460 -29.83 33.54 -13.00
C VAL A 460 -28.66 32.86 -12.29
N LEU A 461 -27.45 33.42 -12.38
CA LEU A 461 -26.25 32.91 -11.71
C LEU A 461 -26.36 32.99 -10.17
N LYS A 462 -27.24 33.85 -9.63
CA LYS A 462 -27.58 33.85 -8.20
C LYS A 462 -28.13 32.48 -7.74
N LYS A 463 -28.86 31.75 -8.61
CA LYS A 463 -29.35 30.37 -8.34
C LYS A 463 -28.24 29.32 -8.17
N ILE A 464 -27.00 29.64 -8.58
CA ILE A 464 -25.81 28.82 -8.34
C ILE A 464 -24.81 29.49 -7.39
N GLY A 465 -25.23 30.55 -6.69
CA GLY A 465 -24.51 31.16 -5.57
C GLY A 465 -23.60 32.35 -5.92
N ALA A 466 -23.75 32.94 -7.11
CA ALA A 466 -23.13 34.24 -7.43
C ALA A 466 -23.59 35.32 -6.42
N LYS A 467 -22.73 36.30 -6.12
CA LYS A 467 -23.02 37.40 -5.18
C LYS A 467 -23.85 38.54 -5.81
N GLY A 468 -24.09 38.51 -7.12
CA GLY A 468 -24.88 39.55 -7.82
C GLY A 468 -24.06 40.80 -8.15
N ARG A 469 -23.35 41.39 -7.17
CA ARG A 469 -22.51 42.59 -7.37
C ARG A 469 -21.44 42.45 -8.47
N ASN A 470 -20.94 41.24 -8.69
CA ASN A 470 -19.90 40.91 -9.68
C ASN A 470 -20.46 40.64 -11.09
N LEU A 471 -21.77 40.79 -11.31
CA LEU A 471 -22.39 40.60 -12.62
C LEU A 471 -22.25 41.84 -13.54
N ARG A 472 -21.71 42.94 -13.02
CA ARG A 472 -21.52 44.22 -13.73
C ARG A 472 -20.13 44.34 -14.40
N PHE A 473 -19.66 43.28 -15.07
CA PHE A 473 -18.35 43.31 -15.74
C PHE A 473 -18.36 44.04 -17.10
N GLY A 474 -19.54 44.31 -17.66
CA GLY A 474 -19.71 45.16 -18.84
C GLY A 474 -19.21 44.55 -20.16
N TYR A 475 -19.27 45.36 -21.22
CA TYR A 475 -18.79 45.03 -22.55
C TYR A 475 -17.32 44.57 -22.52
N ARG A 476 -17.02 43.46 -23.20
CA ARG A 476 -15.69 42.78 -23.24
C ARG A 476 -15.04 42.52 -21.88
N GLY A 477 -15.81 42.49 -20.79
CA GLY A 477 -15.33 42.13 -19.47
C GLY A 477 -15.17 40.61 -19.28
N SER A 478 -14.36 40.22 -18.30
CA SER A 478 -14.14 38.81 -17.96
C SER A 478 -14.95 38.41 -16.72
N TYR A 479 -15.43 37.16 -16.69
CA TYR A 479 -16.20 36.61 -15.58
C TYR A 479 -15.90 35.12 -15.35
N ALA A 480 -15.55 34.77 -14.12
CA ALA A 480 -15.23 33.40 -13.72
C ALA A 480 -15.93 33.02 -12.41
N LEU A 481 -16.72 31.94 -12.45
CA LEU A 481 -17.49 31.46 -11.30
C LEU A 481 -17.30 29.95 -11.10
N ILE A 482 -17.11 29.55 -9.85
CA ILE A 482 -17.27 28.18 -9.36
C ILE A 482 -18.43 28.19 -8.36
N GLY A 483 -19.62 27.87 -8.86
CA GLY A 483 -20.89 27.87 -8.14
C GLY A 483 -21.41 26.48 -7.74
N TYR A 484 -22.54 26.47 -7.06
CA TYR A 484 -23.26 25.27 -6.61
C TYR A 484 -24.77 25.47 -6.68
N LYS A 485 -25.48 24.56 -7.35
CA LYS A 485 -26.94 24.56 -7.42
C LYS A 485 -27.52 24.03 -6.10
N GLY A 486 -28.07 24.92 -5.28
CA GLY A 486 -28.64 24.64 -3.95
C GLY A 486 -28.08 25.57 -2.88
N HIS A 487 -28.18 25.18 -1.60
CA HIS A 487 -27.69 26.04 -0.49
C HIS A 487 -26.23 26.45 -0.67
N ARG A 488 -25.97 27.74 -0.43
CA ARG A 488 -24.67 28.41 -0.57
C ARG A 488 -23.59 27.64 0.19
N ARG A 489 -22.41 27.54 -0.42
CA ARG A 489 -21.26 26.81 0.15
C ARG A 489 -20.07 27.74 0.32
N TRP A 490 -19.33 27.56 1.42
CA TRP A 490 -18.13 28.34 1.74
C TRP A 490 -17.05 28.36 0.65
N TRP A 491 -17.03 27.35 -0.21
CA TRP A 491 -16.05 27.20 -1.29
C TRP A 491 -16.51 27.79 -2.64
N ILE A 492 -17.68 28.43 -2.71
CA ILE A 492 -18.09 29.18 -3.91
C ILE A 492 -17.12 30.35 -4.11
N ARG A 493 -16.67 30.57 -5.35
CA ARG A 493 -15.76 31.65 -5.72
C ARG A 493 -16.20 32.25 -7.03
N GLU A 494 -16.06 33.56 -7.11
CA GLU A 494 -16.48 34.39 -8.23
C GLU A 494 -15.45 35.50 -8.38
N ALA A 495 -15.09 35.81 -9.62
CA ALA A 495 -14.25 36.94 -9.99
C ALA A 495 -14.80 37.54 -11.28
N SER A 496 -14.77 38.86 -11.37
CA SER A 496 -15.26 39.63 -12.49
C SER A 496 -14.36 40.84 -12.66
N ARG A 497 -14.03 41.20 -13.90
CA ARG A 497 -13.24 42.40 -14.19
C ARG A 497 -13.78 43.08 -15.43
N ARG A 498 -13.75 44.41 -15.41
CA ARG A 498 -14.11 45.24 -16.58
C ARG A 498 -13.11 45.03 -17.72
N LYS A 499 -13.50 45.53 -18.91
CA LYS A 499 -12.67 45.65 -20.11
C LYS A 499 -11.21 46.03 -19.79
N ARG A 500 -10.24 45.37 -20.45
CA ARG A 500 -8.77 45.55 -20.27
C ARG A 500 -8.18 45.23 -18.89
N ARG A 501 -9.01 44.86 -17.91
CA ARG A 501 -8.55 44.57 -16.53
C ARG A 501 -8.44 43.08 -16.22
N GLY A 502 -8.85 42.18 -17.11
CA GLY A 502 -8.78 40.73 -16.91
C GLY A 502 -7.35 40.16 -16.89
N PRO A 503 -7.19 38.83 -16.75
CA PRO A 503 -8.24 37.81 -16.71
C PRO A 503 -8.95 37.71 -15.35
N SER A 504 -10.18 37.22 -15.37
CA SER A 504 -10.89 36.75 -14.18
C SER A 504 -10.56 35.29 -13.94
N ALA A 505 -9.93 34.97 -12.81
CA ALA A 505 -9.50 33.60 -12.49
C ALA A 505 -9.93 33.18 -11.09
N VAL A 506 -10.55 32.00 -11.00
CA VAL A 506 -10.91 31.36 -9.72
C VAL A 506 -10.45 29.91 -9.67
N TYR A 507 -9.90 29.54 -8.51
CA TYR A 507 -9.37 28.21 -8.27
C TYR A 507 -10.00 27.64 -6.99
N MET A 508 -10.56 26.43 -7.08
CA MET A 508 -11.14 25.81 -5.90
C MET A 508 -10.91 24.30 -5.81
N ARG A 509 -10.64 23.87 -4.57
CA ARG A 509 -10.60 22.47 -4.17
C ARG A 509 -11.91 22.08 -3.50
N ILE A 510 -12.81 21.51 -4.29
CA ILE A 510 -14.17 21.18 -3.88
C ILE A 510 -14.21 19.80 -3.18
N PRO A 511 -14.69 19.68 -1.94
CA PRO A 511 -14.82 18.38 -1.29
C PRO A 511 -15.88 17.52 -1.97
N LYS A 512 -15.54 16.26 -2.32
CA LYS A 512 -16.51 15.31 -2.88
C LYS A 512 -17.44 14.82 -1.78
N THR A 513 -18.74 14.78 -2.04
CA THR A 513 -19.70 14.13 -1.13
C THR A 513 -19.42 12.64 -1.11
N ARG A 514 -18.98 12.13 0.05
CA ARG A 514 -18.82 10.68 0.26
C ARG A 514 -20.21 10.05 0.25
N LYS A 515 -20.35 8.86 -0.33
CA LYS A 515 -21.57 8.02 -0.24
C LYS A 515 -21.88 7.76 1.24
N ARG A 516 -22.67 8.64 1.82
CA ARG A 516 -23.27 8.53 3.15
C ARG A 516 -24.75 8.55 2.88
N LEU A 517 -25.41 7.47 3.26
CA LEU A 517 -26.86 7.41 3.27
C LEU A 517 -27.30 8.22 4.48
N SER A 518 -27.91 9.38 4.22
CA SER A 518 -28.53 10.20 5.25
C SER A 518 -29.95 9.71 5.45
N ILE A 519 -30.31 9.35 6.66
CA ILE A 519 -31.64 8.83 7.00
C ILE A 519 -32.18 9.69 8.13
N SER A 520 -33.42 10.14 7.98
CA SER A 520 -34.21 10.78 9.02
C SER A 520 -35.58 10.13 9.04
N VAL A 521 -35.99 9.68 10.21
CA VAL A 521 -37.32 9.14 10.48
C VAL A 521 -37.95 10.05 11.52
N GLU A 522 -39.15 10.49 11.26
CA GLU A 522 -39.97 11.32 12.13
C GLU A 522 -41.36 10.71 12.18
N SER A 523 -41.91 10.62 13.38
CA SER A 523 -43.13 9.91 13.70
C SER A 523 -43.96 10.81 14.60
N GLN A 524 -45.23 10.99 14.25
CA GLN A 524 -46.13 11.95 14.88
C GLN A 524 -47.39 11.19 15.29
N GLY A 525 -47.70 11.23 16.59
CA GLY A 525 -48.99 10.81 17.12
C GLY A 525 -50.07 11.86 16.87
N PHE A 526 -51.34 11.46 16.99
CA PHE A 526 -52.50 12.30 16.71
C PHE A 526 -52.48 13.64 17.45
N VAL A 527 -52.10 13.63 18.73
CA VAL A 527 -52.13 14.79 19.63
C VAL A 527 -50.74 15.33 19.96
N ASP A 528 -49.72 14.96 19.17
CA ASP A 528 -48.38 15.53 19.37
C ASP A 528 -48.38 17.03 19.01
N LYS A 529 -47.53 17.82 19.67
CA LYS A 529 -47.35 19.24 19.34
C LYS A 529 -46.18 19.43 18.36
N LYS A 530 -46.35 20.29 17.36
CA LYS A 530 -45.28 20.70 16.44
C LYS A 530 -45.39 22.18 16.12
N ARG A 531 -44.33 22.94 16.44
CA ARG A 531 -44.31 24.42 16.36
C ARG A 531 -45.46 25.04 17.17
N GLY A 532 -45.60 24.63 18.43
CA GLY A 532 -46.65 25.11 19.34
C GLY A 532 -48.04 24.50 19.14
N ARG A 533 -48.39 24.06 17.93
CA ARG A 533 -49.74 23.57 17.59
C ARG A 533 -49.91 22.06 17.76
N THR A 534 -51.07 21.63 18.27
CA THR A 534 -51.46 20.22 18.34
C THR A 534 -51.86 19.69 16.96
N LEU A 535 -51.43 18.46 16.65
CA LEU A 535 -51.51 17.87 15.32
C LEU A 535 -52.83 17.18 14.98
N TYR A 536 -53.93 17.36 15.73
CA TYR A 536 -55.23 16.68 15.50
C TYR A 536 -55.55 16.50 14.01
N GLY A 537 -55.67 15.24 13.54
CA GLY A 537 -55.88 14.86 12.13
C GLY A 537 -54.73 15.16 11.15
N ARG A 538 -53.82 16.07 11.51
CA ARG A 538 -52.70 16.60 10.71
C ARG A 538 -51.37 15.87 10.96
N SER A 539 -51.36 14.85 11.82
CA SER A 539 -50.15 14.06 12.11
C SER A 539 -49.61 13.36 10.86
N ARG A 540 -48.28 13.30 10.71
CA ARG A 540 -47.59 12.71 9.55
C ARG A 540 -46.38 11.87 9.95
N ALA A 541 -46.23 10.71 9.32
CA ALA A 541 -44.99 9.93 9.36
C ALA A 541 -44.05 10.37 8.22
N TYR A 542 -42.83 10.84 8.53
CA TYR A 542 -41.83 11.19 7.52
C TYR A 542 -40.64 10.22 7.54
N ILE A 543 -40.31 9.63 6.40
CA ILE A 543 -39.19 8.69 6.24
C ILE A 543 -38.28 9.18 5.11
N ARG A 544 -37.34 10.06 5.48
CA ARG A 544 -36.48 10.76 4.54
C ARG A 544 -35.15 10.03 4.33
N VAL A 545 -34.86 9.69 3.07
CA VAL A 545 -33.60 9.08 2.64
C VAL A 545 -32.89 10.01 1.66
N ASN A 546 -31.73 10.52 2.07
CA ASN A 546 -30.97 11.57 1.39
C ASN A 546 -31.76 12.86 1.13
N GLY A 547 -32.72 13.17 2.02
CA GLY A 547 -33.56 14.37 1.95
C GLY A 547 -34.87 14.20 1.20
N ARG A 548 -35.07 13.12 0.44
CA ARG A 548 -36.35 12.78 -0.19
C ARG A 548 -37.17 11.91 0.74
N ASP A 549 -38.46 12.22 0.89
CA ASP A 549 -39.39 11.38 1.66
C ASP A 549 -39.87 10.17 0.85
N TYR A 550 -40.05 9.06 1.54
CA TYR A 550 -40.53 7.79 1.00
C TYR A 550 -41.64 7.16 1.86
N SER A 551 -42.11 7.86 2.89
CA SER A 551 -43.31 7.47 3.63
C SER A 551 -44.55 7.49 2.73
N LEU A 552 -45.57 6.69 3.05
CA LEU A 552 -46.87 6.73 2.37
C LEU A 552 -47.88 7.64 3.09
N HIS A 553 -47.52 8.14 4.28
CA HIS A 553 -48.32 9.06 5.07
C HIS A 553 -49.74 8.56 5.41
N ARG A 554 -49.88 7.26 5.68
CA ARG A 554 -51.13 6.62 6.13
C ARG A 554 -51.10 6.32 7.63
N ARG A 555 -52.27 6.21 8.28
CA ARG A 555 -52.41 5.77 9.68
C ARG A 555 -51.70 4.43 9.92
N GLY A 556 -51.12 4.25 11.12
CA GLY A 556 -50.39 3.03 11.48
C GLY A 556 -48.90 3.04 11.15
N PHE A 557 -48.32 1.84 10.97
CA PHE A 557 -46.90 1.67 10.69
C PHE A 557 -46.56 1.98 9.23
N ASN A 558 -45.76 3.01 9.01
CA ASN A 558 -45.15 3.31 7.72
C ASN A 558 -43.74 2.72 7.67
N VAL A 559 -43.43 1.94 6.62
CA VAL A 559 -42.22 1.13 6.52
C VAL A 559 -41.49 1.36 5.20
N VAL A 560 -40.19 1.65 5.27
CA VAL A 560 -39.30 1.76 4.11
C VAL A 560 -38.12 0.81 4.25
N VAL A 561 -37.90 -0.02 3.22
CA VAL A 561 -36.81 -1.00 3.17
C VAL A 561 -35.70 -0.50 2.26
N ILE A 562 -34.48 -0.51 2.75
CA ILE A 562 -33.30 -0.05 2.01
C ILE A 562 -32.26 -1.16 1.94
N ASN A 563 -31.73 -1.38 0.74
CA ASN A 563 -30.56 -2.23 0.57
C ASN A 563 -29.33 -1.59 1.22
N TYR A 564 -28.80 -2.18 2.29
CA TYR A 564 -27.67 -1.62 3.05
C TYR A 564 -26.41 -1.37 2.19
N LYS A 565 -26.21 -2.16 1.12
CA LYS A 565 -25.01 -2.11 0.28
C LYS A 565 -25.13 -1.06 -0.82
N THR A 566 -26.27 -1.00 -1.49
CA THR A 566 -26.47 -0.11 -2.65
C THR A 566 -27.02 1.25 -2.22
N GLY A 567 -27.79 1.30 -1.13
CA GLY A 567 -28.56 2.46 -0.67
C GLY A 567 -29.84 2.70 -1.47
N ARG A 568 -30.29 1.70 -2.27
CA ARG A 568 -31.56 1.77 -3.02
C ARG A 568 -32.73 1.41 -2.11
N ILE A 569 -33.84 2.12 -2.28
CA ILE A 569 -35.14 1.71 -1.73
C ILE A 569 -35.57 0.42 -2.45
N GLU A 570 -35.95 -0.60 -1.68
CA GLU A 570 -36.45 -1.88 -2.21
C GLU A 570 -37.96 -2.01 -2.01
N ALA A 571 -38.54 -1.39 -0.97
CA ALA A 571 -39.97 -1.43 -0.71
C ALA A 571 -40.45 -0.22 0.12
N ARG A 572 -41.72 0.15 -0.08
CA ARG A 572 -42.48 1.12 0.71
C ARG A 572 -43.85 0.50 1.01
N ARG A 573 -44.27 0.49 2.27
CA ARG A 573 -45.56 -0.08 2.71
C ARG A 573 -46.10 0.72 3.90
N SER A 574 -47.41 0.69 4.09
CA SER A 574 -48.10 1.15 5.29
C SER A 574 -48.99 0.03 5.80
N PHE A 575 -49.18 -0.05 7.12
CA PHE A 575 -50.02 -1.05 7.76
C PHE A 575 -50.84 -0.37 8.85
N ASP A 576 -52.15 -0.25 8.62
CA ASP A 576 -53.08 0.30 9.60
C ASP A 576 -53.40 -0.74 10.69
N THR A 577 -52.49 -0.86 11.66
CA THR A 577 -52.66 -1.77 12.80
C THR A 577 -53.58 -1.22 13.87
N HIS A 578 -54.12 -0.01 13.69
CA HIS A 578 -55.24 0.48 14.46
C HIS A 578 -56.54 -0.16 13.96
N GLY A 579 -56.79 -0.07 12.65
CA GLY A 579 -58.06 -0.47 12.04
C GLY A 579 -58.28 -1.98 11.89
N SER A 580 -57.23 -2.82 11.88
CA SER A 580 -57.43 -4.26 11.71
C SER A 580 -56.30 -5.16 12.24
N ARG A 581 -56.68 -6.28 12.88
CA ARG A 581 -55.77 -7.37 13.27
C ARG A 581 -55.13 -8.06 12.06
N LYS A 582 -55.82 -8.13 10.91
CA LYS A 582 -55.28 -8.66 9.64
C LYS A 582 -54.11 -7.80 9.14
N ALA A 583 -54.15 -6.48 9.35
CA ALA A 583 -53.05 -5.58 9.00
C ALA A 583 -51.81 -5.83 9.89
N ALA A 584 -52.00 -6.13 11.18
CA ALA A 584 -50.91 -6.48 12.09
C ALA A 584 -50.21 -7.80 11.69
N ARG A 585 -50.99 -8.83 11.31
CA ARG A 585 -50.45 -10.09 10.75
C ARG A 585 -49.66 -9.84 9.46
N ARG A 586 -50.20 -9.02 8.54
CA ARG A 586 -49.52 -8.63 7.29
C ARG A 586 -48.20 -7.88 7.56
N PHE A 587 -48.18 -6.96 8.52
CA PHE A 587 -46.97 -6.24 8.94
C PHE A 587 -45.89 -7.19 9.47
N LYS A 588 -46.24 -8.11 10.38
CA LYS A 588 -45.31 -9.14 10.90
C LYS A 588 -44.76 -9.98 9.76
N SER A 589 -45.62 -10.54 8.91
CA SER A 589 -45.22 -11.41 7.79
C SER A 589 -44.31 -10.68 6.80
N PHE A 590 -44.63 -9.41 6.47
CA PHE A 590 -43.79 -8.58 5.61
C PHE A 590 -42.37 -8.44 6.16
N ILE A 591 -42.20 -8.10 7.44
CA ILE A 591 -40.87 -7.92 8.04
C ILE A 591 -40.07 -9.22 8.09
N TYR A 592 -40.73 -10.36 8.33
CA TYR A 592 -40.07 -11.66 8.38
C TYR A 592 -39.57 -12.12 7.01
N ARG A 593 -40.31 -11.81 5.93
CA ARG A 593 -39.91 -12.07 4.54
C ARG A 593 -38.74 -11.20 4.05
N ILE A 594 -38.41 -10.11 4.75
CA ILE A 594 -37.27 -9.25 4.36
C ILE A 594 -35.95 -10.04 4.43
N ARG A 595 -35.25 -10.05 3.29
CA ARG A 595 -33.94 -10.69 3.15
C ARG A 595 -32.91 -10.05 4.07
N ARG A 596 -31.92 -10.83 4.52
CA ARG A 596 -30.78 -10.31 5.29
C ARG A 596 -30.00 -9.23 4.51
N GLY A 597 -29.43 -8.26 5.23
CA GLY A 597 -28.65 -7.15 4.68
C GLY A 597 -29.47 -5.90 4.33
N ARG A 598 -30.67 -5.74 4.91
CA ARG A 598 -31.58 -4.61 4.68
C ARG A 598 -31.65 -3.72 5.91
N ILE A 599 -31.69 -2.40 5.69
CA ILE A 599 -32.09 -1.42 6.69
C ILE A 599 -33.60 -1.30 6.58
N VAL A 600 -34.29 -1.26 7.71
CA VAL A 600 -35.75 -1.08 7.76
C VAL A 600 -36.02 0.18 8.58
N LEU A 601 -36.76 1.11 8.00
CA LEU A 601 -37.16 2.36 8.64
C LEU A 601 -38.64 2.27 8.95
N ILE A 602 -39.02 2.63 10.17
CA ILE A 602 -40.40 2.55 10.64
C ILE A 602 -40.76 3.87 11.32
N ALA A 603 -41.87 4.47 10.90
CA ALA A 603 -42.52 5.60 11.55
C ALA A 603 -43.99 5.27 11.79
N ILE A 604 -44.57 5.80 12.85
CA ILE A 604 -46.01 5.74 13.14
C ILE A 604 -46.61 7.08 12.74
N GLN A 605 -47.82 7.01 12.20
CA GLN A 605 -48.68 8.17 12.03
C GLN A 605 -49.99 7.89 12.77
N ASP A 606 -50.46 8.87 13.53
CA ASP A 606 -51.70 8.81 14.29
C ASP A 606 -51.70 7.72 15.39
N GLU A 607 -52.03 6.47 15.06
CA GLU A 607 -52.14 5.35 15.99
C GLU A 607 -51.62 4.05 15.34
N ALA A 608 -50.90 3.21 16.09
CA ALA A 608 -50.59 1.84 15.65
C ALA A 608 -50.64 0.76 16.76
N TYR A 609 -51.12 1.08 17.97
CA TYR A 609 -51.02 0.23 19.17
C TYR A 609 -52.14 -0.82 19.29
N ARG A 610 -53.40 -0.48 18.97
CA ARG A 610 -54.61 -1.33 19.19
C ARG A 610 -54.38 -2.82 18.88
N PHE A 611 -54.03 -3.15 17.63
CA PHE A 611 -53.64 -4.53 17.24
C PHE A 611 -52.13 -4.70 17.03
N GLY A 612 -51.34 -3.67 17.35
CA GLY A 612 -49.89 -3.63 17.17
C GLY A 612 -49.06 -4.28 18.29
N ARG A 613 -49.67 -4.84 19.34
CA ARG A 613 -49.00 -5.40 20.54
C ARG A 613 -47.87 -6.41 20.24
N TYR A 614 -47.88 -7.07 19.08
CA TYR A 614 -46.81 -7.99 18.63
C TYR A 614 -45.52 -7.29 18.13
N TYR A 615 -45.41 -5.96 18.23
CA TYR A 615 -44.26 -5.19 17.77
C TYR A 615 -42.92 -5.68 18.33
N LYS A 616 -42.91 -6.26 19.54
CA LYS A 616 -41.70 -6.79 20.19
C LYS A 616 -41.02 -7.88 19.34
N TYR A 617 -41.77 -8.79 18.72
CA TYR A 617 -41.24 -9.83 17.83
C TYR A 617 -40.58 -9.24 16.59
N VAL A 618 -41.28 -8.29 15.97
CA VAL A 618 -40.81 -7.58 14.77
C VAL A 618 -39.52 -6.79 15.08
N PHE A 619 -39.45 -6.11 16.22
CA PHE A 619 -38.30 -5.28 16.57
C PHE A 619 -37.08 -6.12 16.99
N ARG A 620 -37.29 -7.28 17.63
CA ARG A 620 -36.23 -8.28 17.83
C ARG A 620 -35.63 -8.75 16.51
N ARG A 621 -36.45 -9.00 15.48
CA ARG A 621 -35.99 -9.33 14.12
C ARG A 621 -35.13 -8.22 13.50
N LEU A 622 -35.44 -6.96 13.82
CA LEU A 622 -34.70 -5.77 13.39
C LEU A 622 -33.47 -5.44 14.25
N ARG A 623 -33.13 -6.29 15.22
CA ARG A 623 -31.99 -6.14 16.17
C ARG A 623 -32.10 -4.93 17.09
N ILE A 624 -33.32 -4.48 17.35
CA ILE A 624 -33.61 -3.42 18.32
C ILE A 624 -33.79 -4.05 19.71
N ASN A 625 -33.32 -3.38 20.76
CA ASN A 625 -33.62 -3.80 22.13
C ASN A 625 -35.01 -3.26 22.48
N THR A 626 -35.94 -4.14 22.83
CA THR A 626 -37.34 -3.79 23.10
C THR A 626 -37.59 -3.41 24.56
N ARG A 627 -36.65 -3.66 25.49
CA ARG A 627 -36.84 -3.38 26.93
C ARG A 627 -37.21 -1.91 27.20
N GLY A 628 -36.67 -0.97 26.43
CA GLY A 628 -36.97 0.46 26.55
C GLY A 628 -37.98 1.01 25.54
N ILE A 629 -38.80 0.17 24.90
CA ILE A 629 -39.84 0.60 23.95
C ILE A 629 -41.21 0.22 24.52
N ARG A 630 -41.88 1.21 25.11
CA ARG A 630 -43.30 1.15 25.45
C ARG A 630 -44.08 1.81 24.31
N LEU A 631 -44.86 1.01 23.59
CA LEU A 631 -45.80 1.49 22.59
C LEU A 631 -47.17 1.54 23.27
N SER A 632 -47.87 2.68 23.19
CA SER A 632 -49.19 2.90 23.79
C SER A 632 -50.12 3.60 22.80
N TYR A 633 -51.39 3.77 23.18
CA TYR A 633 -52.38 4.49 22.37
C TYR A 633 -51.86 5.86 21.95
N ARG A 634 -51.98 6.17 20.65
CA ARG A 634 -51.53 7.43 20.00
C ARG A 634 -50.08 7.85 20.29
N SER A 635 -49.23 6.89 20.66
CA SER A 635 -47.80 7.10 20.87
C SER A 635 -47.04 7.29 19.54
N SER A 636 -45.90 7.97 19.59
CA SER A 636 -45.02 8.13 18.43
C SER A 636 -43.80 7.20 18.53
N LEU A 637 -43.43 6.57 17.42
CA LEU A 637 -42.22 5.74 17.31
C LEU A 637 -41.48 6.02 16.00
N ALA A 638 -40.22 6.45 16.08
CA ALA A 638 -39.31 6.54 14.94
C ALA A 638 -38.17 5.53 15.12
N LEU A 639 -38.03 4.58 14.19
CA LEU A 639 -37.13 3.45 14.34
C LEU A 639 -36.29 3.22 13.08
N ILE A 640 -34.99 2.97 13.29
CA ILE A 640 -34.04 2.57 12.26
C ILE A 640 -33.44 1.22 12.63
N GLY A 641 -33.98 0.17 12.00
CA GLY A 641 -33.70 -1.24 12.22
C GLY A 641 -32.78 -1.88 11.16
N TYR A 642 -32.28 -3.08 11.44
CA TYR A 642 -31.46 -3.85 10.50
C TYR A 642 -31.75 -5.35 10.53
N VAL A 643 -32.03 -5.93 9.37
CA VAL A 643 -32.21 -7.37 9.22
C VAL A 643 -30.85 -8.01 8.93
N GLY A 644 -30.25 -8.68 9.92
CA GLY A 644 -28.99 -9.40 9.71
C GLY A 644 -28.47 -10.15 10.94
N ARG A 645 -27.29 -10.78 10.79
CA ARG A 645 -26.68 -11.61 11.84
C ARG A 645 -26.09 -10.82 13.01
N ARG A 646 -25.60 -9.60 12.78
CA ARG A 646 -24.94 -8.76 13.81
C ARG A 646 -25.67 -7.45 13.97
N ARG A 647 -25.86 -7.01 15.23
CA ARG A 647 -26.43 -5.70 15.60
C ARG A 647 -25.46 -4.58 15.19
N PRO A 648 -25.85 -3.68 14.27
CA PRO A 648 -25.00 -2.55 13.92
C PRO A 648 -25.01 -1.46 15.00
N SER A 649 -23.88 -0.81 15.23
CA SER A 649 -23.74 0.28 16.22
C SER A 649 -24.48 1.57 15.84
N TRP A 650 -25.08 1.64 14.65
CA TRP A 650 -25.79 2.82 14.14
C TRP A 650 -27.31 2.68 14.22
N LEU A 651 -27.84 1.58 14.77
CA LEU A 651 -29.27 1.49 15.05
C LEU A 651 -29.67 2.61 16.00
N LYS A 652 -30.82 3.23 15.72
CA LYS A 652 -31.37 4.31 16.54
C LYS A 652 -32.88 4.18 16.50
N TYR A 653 -33.51 4.39 17.63
CA TYR A 653 -34.94 4.49 17.74
C TYR A 653 -35.27 5.54 18.82
N MET A 654 -36.48 6.05 18.77
CA MET A 654 -37.08 6.83 19.84
C MET A 654 -38.58 6.52 19.83
N SER A 655 -39.13 6.27 21.01
CA SER A 655 -40.56 6.15 21.24
C SER A 655 -40.94 7.14 22.33
N ARG A 656 -42.10 7.76 22.19
CA ARG A 656 -42.67 8.65 23.21
C ARG A 656 -44.16 8.38 23.36
N PRO A 657 -44.70 8.44 24.59
CA PRO A 657 -46.14 8.33 24.81
C PRO A 657 -46.86 9.52 24.18
N GLN A 658 -48.18 9.44 24.18
CA GLN A 658 -49.08 10.48 23.70
C GLN A 658 -48.72 11.85 24.30
N ARG A 659 -48.91 12.94 23.53
CA ARG A 659 -48.60 14.35 23.87
C ARG A 659 -47.11 14.68 24.07
N ARG A 660 -46.22 13.68 24.17
CA ARG A 660 -44.77 13.89 24.34
C ARG A 660 -43.97 13.78 23.04
N GLY A 661 -44.56 13.32 21.94
CA GLY A 661 -43.91 13.30 20.64
C GLY A 661 -43.80 14.70 20.01
N PRO A 662 -43.31 14.82 18.76
CA PRO A 662 -42.95 13.75 17.84
C PRO A 662 -41.68 12.98 18.18
N SER A 663 -41.60 11.75 17.66
CA SER A 663 -40.43 10.90 17.76
C SER A 663 -39.48 11.04 16.56
N TYR A 664 -38.17 11.04 16.80
CA TYR A 664 -37.13 11.24 15.79
C TYR A 664 -36.00 10.22 15.87
N ALA A 665 -35.57 9.73 14.71
CA ALA A 665 -34.33 8.97 14.57
C ALA A 665 -33.56 9.45 13.33
N ARG A 666 -32.30 9.88 13.52
CA ARG A 666 -31.45 10.39 12.43
C ARG A 666 -30.09 9.74 12.44
N ILE A 667 -29.63 9.27 11.26
CA ILE A 667 -28.29 8.69 11.11
C ILE A 667 -27.65 9.03 9.77
N ARG A 668 -26.31 8.96 9.73
CA ARG A 668 -25.51 9.08 8.51
C ARG A 668 -24.59 7.88 8.35
N ILE A 669 -25.08 6.83 7.68
CA ILE A 669 -24.32 5.60 7.50
C ILE A 669 -23.44 5.68 6.26
N LYS A 670 -22.17 5.27 6.38
CA LYS A 670 -21.35 4.99 5.19
C LYS A 670 -21.83 3.68 4.58
N THR A 671 -22.56 3.70 3.46
CA THR A 671 -22.87 2.49 2.68
C THR A 671 -21.57 1.98 2.06
N ARG A 672 -20.79 1.24 2.84
CA ARG A 672 -19.55 0.61 2.40
C ARG A 672 -19.96 -0.74 1.83
N GLY A 673 -20.14 -0.83 0.51
CA GLY A 673 -20.27 -2.11 -0.16
C GLY A 673 -19.09 -3.00 0.23
N ARG A 674 -19.33 -3.96 1.12
CA ARG A 674 -18.42 -5.08 1.36
C ARG A 674 -19.04 -6.27 0.64
N LEU A 675 -18.30 -6.84 -0.30
CA LEU A 675 -18.62 -8.13 -0.88
C LEU A 675 -17.97 -9.19 0.00
N SER A 676 -18.75 -10.16 0.43
CA SER A 676 -18.23 -11.37 1.05
C SER A 676 -18.33 -12.51 0.05
N PHE A 677 -17.24 -13.24 -0.10
CA PHE A 677 -17.16 -14.42 -0.93
C PHE A 677 -16.78 -15.60 -0.04
N SER A 678 -17.46 -16.72 -0.23
CA SER A 678 -17.10 -18.01 0.33
C SER A 678 -17.17 -19.02 -0.79
N VAL A 679 -16.07 -19.72 -1.00
CA VAL A 679 -15.95 -20.79 -1.97
C VAL A 679 -15.55 -22.04 -1.19
N GLU A 680 -16.28 -23.12 -1.42
CA GLU A 680 -16.04 -24.43 -0.85
C GLU A 680 -16.09 -25.43 -2.01
N SER A 681 -15.08 -26.28 -2.07
CA SER A 681 -14.90 -27.29 -3.10
C SER A 681 -14.70 -28.62 -2.40
N GLN A 682 -15.42 -29.63 -2.85
CA GLN A 682 -15.46 -30.97 -2.27
C GLN A 682 -15.09 -31.94 -3.39
N GLY A 683 -14.03 -32.72 -3.18
CA GLY A 683 -13.68 -33.87 -4.01
C GLY A 683 -14.55 -35.08 -3.64
N PHE A 684 -14.60 -36.07 -4.54
CA PHE A 684 -15.44 -37.26 -4.41
C PHE A 684 -15.27 -38.00 -3.07
N VAL A 685 -14.02 -38.17 -2.62
CA VAL A 685 -13.67 -38.92 -1.39
C VAL A 685 -13.29 -38.03 -0.21
N ASP A 686 -13.65 -36.75 -0.24
CA ASP A 686 -13.40 -35.86 0.90
C ASP A 686 -14.30 -36.25 2.09
N LYS A 687 -13.79 -36.11 3.31
CA LYS A 687 -14.58 -36.29 4.54
C LYS A 687 -15.21 -34.98 5.00
N LYS A 688 -16.49 -35.01 5.37
CA LYS A 688 -17.19 -33.85 5.96
C LYS A 688 -18.15 -34.33 7.06
N ARG A 689 -17.91 -33.85 8.30
CA ARG A 689 -18.62 -34.31 9.51
C ARG A 689 -18.50 -35.83 9.71
N GLY A 690 -17.28 -36.35 9.68
CA GLY A 690 -17.00 -37.78 9.86
C GLY A 690 -17.23 -38.66 8.63
N ARG A 691 -18.19 -38.31 7.74
CA ARG A 691 -18.57 -39.14 6.58
C ARG A 691 -17.82 -38.80 5.30
N THR A 692 -17.49 -39.81 4.50
CA THR A 692 -16.94 -39.66 3.13
C THR A 692 -18.04 -39.24 2.17
N LEU A 693 -17.72 -38.39 1.19
CA LEU A 693 -18.67 -37.75 0.28
C LEU A 693 -18.98 -38.53 -1.02
N TYR A 694 -18.74 -39.85 -1.09
CA TYR A 694 -18.98 -40.67 -2.28
C TYR A 694 -20.31 -40.32 -2.97
N GLY A 695 -20.27 -39.87 -4.23
CA GLY A 695 -21.43 -39.39 -5.00
C GLY A 695 -22.12 -38.11 -4.49
N ARG A 696 -21.87 -37.68 -3.25
CA ARG A 696 -22.52 -36.58 -2.52
C ARG A 696 -21.71 -35.27 -2.50
N SER A 697 -20.56 -35.24 -3.17
CA SER A 697 -19.70 -34.06 -3.23
C SER A 697 -20.39 -32.86 -3.92
N ARG A 698 -20.20 -31.65 -3.38
CA ARG A 698 -20.82 -30.41 -3.89
C ARG A 698 -19.84 -29.23 -3.93
N ALA A 699 -19.93 -28.43 -4.99
CA ALA A 699 -19.28 -27.12 -5.06
C ALA A 699 -20.20 -26.01 -4.53
N TYR A 700 -19.75 -25.19 -3.57
CA TYR A 700 -20.52 -24.04 -3.06
C TYR A 700 -19.80 -22.72 -3.33
N ILE A 701 -20.43 -21.82 -4.08
CA ILE A 701 -19.91 -20.50 -4.45
C ILE A 701 -20.87 -19.42 -3.98
N ARG A 702 -20.65 -18.99 -2.75
CA ARG A 702 -21.51 -18.03 -2.07
C ARG A 702 -21.03 -16.60 -2.23
N VAL A 703 -21.84 -15.78 -2.87
CA VAL A 703 -21.65 -14.33 -2.95
C VAL A 703 -22.64 -13.66 -2.01
N ASN A 704 -22.11 -12.94 -1.02
CA ASN A 704 -22.89 -12.26 0.00
C ASN A 704 -23.79 -13.19 0.85
N GLY A 705 -23.44 -14.48 0.92
CA GLY A 705 -24.18 -15.49 1.66
C GLY A 705 -25.29 -16.18 0.86
N ARG A 706 -25.54 -15.78 -0.39
CA ARG A 706 -26.40 -16.53 -1.34
C ARG A 706 -25.49 -17.40 -2.21
N ASP A 707 -25.89 -18.64 -2.43
CA ASP A 707 -25.18 -19.55 -3.33
C ASP A 707 -25.52 -19.29 -4.81
N TYR A 708 -24.53 -19.50 -5.67
CA TYR A 708 -24.61 -19.30 -7.11
C TYR A 708 -23.91 -20.41 -7.89
N SER A 709 -23.49 -21.49 -7.22
CA SER A 709 -23.03 -22.70 -7.88
C SER A 709 -24.10 -23.32 -8.78
N LEU A 710 -23.67 -24.09 -9.78
CA LEU A 710 -24.57 -24.95 -10.57
C LEU A 710 -24.59 -26.39 -10.07
N HIS A 711 -23.71 -26.74 -9.12
CA HIS A 711 -23.62 -28.06 -8.50
C HIS A 711 -23.42 -29.22 -9.49
N ARG A 712 -22.69 -28.97 -10.59
CA ARG A 712 -22.32 -29.99 -11.60
C ARG A 712 -20.87 -30.44 -11.42
N ARG A 713 -20.54 -31.66 -11.87
CA ARG A 713 -19.17 -32.20 -11.89
C ARG A 713 -18.19 -31.26 -12.61
N GLY A 714 -16.94 -31.21 -12.15
CA GLY A 714 -15.88 -30.37 -12.72
C GLY A 714 -15.82 -28.94 -12.16
N PHE A 715 -15.32 -28.01 -12.98
CA PHE A 715 -15.12 -26.61 -12.57
C PHE A 715 -16.43 -25.82 -12.57
N ASN A 716 -16.86 -25.39 -11.39
CA ASN A 716 -17.95 -24.43 -11.21
C ASN A 716 -17.38 -23.01 -11.12
N VAL A 717 -17.91 -22.09 -11.91
CA VAL A 717 -17.37 -20.74 -12.07
C VAL A 717 -18.46 -19.67 -11.92
N VAL A 718 -18.22 -18.70 -11.05
CA VAL A 718 -19.07 -17.51 -10.89
C VAL A 718 -18.27 -16.24 -11.13
N VAL A 719 -18.75 -15.41 -12.05
CA VAL A 719 -18.14 -14.12 -12.40
C VAL A 719 -18.90 -12.99 -11.72
N VAL A 720 -18.17 -12.14 -11.00
CA VAL A 720 -18.74 -11.03 -10.23
C VAL A 720 -18.09 -9.71 -10.64
N ASN A 721 -18.91 -8.71 -10.95
CA ASN A 721 -18.42 -7.37 -11.21
C ASN A 721 -17.81 -6.76 -9.93
N TYR A 722 -16.52 -6.40 -9.95
CA TYR A 722 -15.83 -5.91 -8.75
C TYR A 722 -16.38 -4.56 -8.21
N LYS A 723 -16.95 -3.72 -9.10
CA LYS A 723 -17.46 -2.40 -8.71
C LYS A 723 -18.87 -2.49 -8.14
N THR A 724 -19.74 -3.21 -8.83
CA THR A 724 -21.19 -3.26 -8.52
C THR A 724 -21.55 -4.43 -7.62
N GLY A 725 -20.79 -5.52 -7.67
CA GLY A 725 -21.12 -6.77 -6.98
C GLY A 725 -22.20 -7.61 -7.66
N ARG A 726 -22.62 -7.24 -8.88
CA ARG A 726 -23.54 -8.03 -9.71
C ARG A 726 -22.87 -9.32 -10.18
N ILE A 727 -23.62 -10.41 -10.20
CA ILE A 727 -23.23 -11.65 -10.87
C ILE A 727 -23.39 -11.41 -12.37
N GLU A 728 -22.34 -11.66 -13.15
CA GLU A 728 -22.34 -11.48 -14.60
C GLU A 728 -22.42 -12.81 -15.34
N ALA A 729 -21.96 -13.91 -14.74
CA ALA A 729 -22.07 -15.24 -15.32
C ALA A 729 -22.00 -16.35 -14.25
N ARG A 730 -22.67 -17.47 -14.53
CA ARG A 730 -22.57 -18.76 -13.84
C ARG A 730 -22.38 -19.84 -14.89
N ARG A 731 -21.33 -20.65 -14.77
CA ARG A 731 -21.00 -21.73 -15.71
C ARG A 731 -20.39 -22.90 -14.96
N SER A 732 -20.55 -24.10 -15.52
CA SER A 732 -19.87 -25.32 -15.10
C SER A 732 -19.17 -25.92 -16.30
N PHE A 733 -18.01 -26.53 -16.08
CA PHE A 733 -17.23 -27.19 -17.11
C PHE A 733 -16.78 -28.54 -16.60
N ASP A 734 -17.31 -29.61 -17.17
CA ASP A 734 -16.90 -30.98 -16.86
C ASP A 734 -15.58 -31.31 -17.57
N THR A 735 -14.47 -30.88 -16.97
CA THR A 735 -13.13 -31.12 -17.50
C THR A 735 -12.60 -32.50 -17.14
N HIS A 736 -13.39 -33.33 -16.46
CA HIS A 736 -13.11 -34.74 -16.29
C HIS A 736 -13.56 -35.52 -17.52
N GLY A 737 -14.83 -35.33 -17.94
CA GLY A 737 -15.41 -36.07 -19.07
C GLY A 737 -15.01 -35.61 -20.47
N SER A 738 -14.47 -34.39 -20.67
CA SER A 738 -14.18 -33.91 -22.03
C SER A 738 -13.03 -32.90 -22.15
N ARG A 739 -12.12 -33.15 -23.11
CA ARG A 739 -11.08 -32.19 -23.54
C ARG A 739 -11.67 -30.93 -24.17
N LYS A 740 -12.82 -31.03 -24.87
CA LYS A 740 -13.58 -29.89 -25.44
C LYS A 740 -14.09 -28.98 -24.32
N ALA A 741 -14.55 -29.53 -23.19
CA ALA A 741 -14.95 -28.75 -22.03
C ALA A 741 -13.78 -27.97 -21.40
N ALA A 742 -12.57 -28.53 -21.37
CA ALA A 742 -11.37 -27.84 -20.91
C ALA A 742 -10.98 -26.66 -21.83
N ARG A 743 -11.07 -26.83 -23.16
CA ARG A 743 -10.88 -25.73 -24.13
C ARG A 743 -11.94 -24.62 -23.93
N ARG A 744 -13.22 -24.99 -23.77
CA ARG A 744 -14.32 -24.04 -23.49
C ARG A 744 -14.09 -23.26 -22.19
N PHE A 745 -13.62 -23.93 -21.13
CA PHE A 745 -13.28 -23.28 -19.86
C PHE A 745 -12.16 -22.23 -20.02
N LYS A 746 -11.08 -22.58 -20.74
CA LYS A 746 -9.99 -21.65 -21.08
C LYS A 746 -10.53 -20.43 -21.82
N SER A 747 -11.24 -20.64 -22.93
CA SER A 747 -11.78 -19.56 -23.76
C SER A 747 -12.75 -18.67 -22.97
N PHE A 748 -13.60 -19.25 -22.13
CA PHE A 748 -14.49 -18.49 -21.25
C PHE A 748 -13.73 -17.51 -20.34
N ILE A 749 -12.71 -17.99 -19.61
CA ILE A 749 -11.93 -17.13 -18.72
C ILE A 749 -11.15 -16.05 -19.49
N TYR A 750 -10.71 -16.36 -20.71
CA TYR A 750 -10.02 -15.42 -21.58
C TYR A 750 -10.94 -14.36 -22.23
N ARG A 751 -12.24 -14.61 -22.34
CA ARG A 751 -13.22 -13.59 -22.76
C ARG A 751 -13.68 -12.68 -21.63
N ILE A 752 -13.45 -13.03 -20.36
CA ILE A 752 -13.85 -12.19 -19.23
C ILE A 752 -13.14 -10.82 -19.28
N ARG A 753 -13.95 -9.76 -19.33
CA ARG A 753 -13.50 -8.37 -19.32
C ARG A 753 -12.71 -8.04 -18.04
N ARG A 754 -11.79 -7.09 -18.12
CA ARG A 754 -11.04 -6.62 -16.94
C ARG A 754 -11.97 -6.01 -15.88
N GLY A 755 -11.61 -6.14 -14.61
CA GLY A 755 -12.38 -5.63 -13.47
C GLY A 755 -13.38 -6.62 -12.87
N ARG A 756 -13.24 -7.91 -13.17
CA ARG A 756 -14.12 -8.98 -12.68
C ARG A 756 -13.40 -9.84 -11.63
N ILE A 757 -14.18 -10.32 -10.68
CA ILE A 757 -13.78 -11.35 -9.71
C ILE A 757 -14.29 -12.66 -10.25
N VAL A 758 -13.45 -13.68 -10.20
CA VAL A 758 -13.81 -15.02 -10.65
C VAL A 758 -13.67 -15.94 -9.46
N LEU A 759 -14.75 -16.65 -9.14
CA LEU A 759 -14.84 -17.62 -8.06
C LEU A 759 -14.90 -18.99 -8.71
N ILE A 760 -14.05 -19.92 -8.27
CA ILE A 760 -13.96 -21.26 -8.87
C ILE A 760 -13.96 -22.30 -7.76
N ALA A 761 -14.83 -23.30 -7.88
CA ALA A 761 -14.86 -24.50 -7.04
C ALA A 761 -14.88 -25.75 -7.92
N ILE A 762 -14.18 -26.80 -7.50
CA ILE A 762 -14.33 -28.13 -8.10
C ILE A 762 -15.41 -28.91 -7.32
N GLN A 763 -16.25 -29.63 -8.05
CA GLN A 763 -17.09 -30.68 -7.53
C GLN A 763 -16.63 -32.00 -8.13
N ASP A 764 -16.53 -33.03 -7.29
CA ASP A 764 -16.20 -34.40 -7.68
C ASP A 764 -14.78 -34.52 -8.27
N GLU A 765 -14.60 -34.34 -9.58
CA GLU A 765 -13.35 -34.51 -10.29
C GLU A 765 -13.15 -33.44 -11.37
N ALA A 766 -11.90 -32.99 -11.57
CA ALA A 766 -11.58 -32.06 -12.67
C ALA A 766 -10.16 -32.24 -13.24
N TYR A 767 -9.40 -33.26 -12.81
CA TYR A 767 -7.97 -33.40 -13.13
C TYR A 767 -7.68 -33.90 -14.55
N ARG A 768 -8.42 -34.91 -15.05
CA ARG A 768 -8.14 -35.68 -16.29
C ARG A 768 -7.71 -34.79 -17.48
N PHE A 769 -8.55 -33.87 -17.93
CA PHE A 769 -8.19 -32.86 -18.96
C PHE A 769 -7.95 -31.47 -18.36
N GLY A 770 -7.86 -31.39 -17.03
CA GLY A 770 -7.72 -30.17 -16.26
C GLY A 770 -6.37 -29.49 -16.40
N ARG A 771 -5.30 -30.18 -16.85
CA ARG A 771 -3.89 -29.69 -16.89
C ARG A 771 -3.72 -28.28 -17.51
N TYR A 772 -4.63 -27.84 -18.38
CA TYR A 772 -4.70 -26.47 -18.93
C TYR A 772 -5.02 -25.37 -17.89
N TYR A 773 -5.36 -25.71 -16.64
CA TYR A 773 -5.65 -24.77 -15.55
C TYR A 773 -4.52 -23.78 -15.31
N LYS A 774 -3.26 -24.16 -15.58
CA LYS A 774 -2.08 -23.33 -15.37
C LYS A 774 -2.14 -22.03 -16.20
N TYR A 775 -2.59 -22.10 -17.45
CA TYR A 775 -2.77 -20.93 -18.32
C TYR A 775 -3.89 -20.01 -17.81
N VAL A 776 -4.99 -20.61 -17.34
CA VAL A 776 -6.18 -19.91 -16.86
C VAL A 776 -5.92 -19.17 -15.53
N PHE A 777 -5.23 -19.81 -14.60
CA PHE A 777 -4.98 -19.24 -13.26
C PHE A 777 -3.93 -18.12 -13.27
N GLY A 778 -3.01 -18.12 -14.24
CA GLY A 778 -2.12 -16.99 -14.51
C GLY A 778 -2.90 -15.70 -14.78
N ARG A 779 -3.94 -15.77 -15.62
CA ARG A 779 -4.84 -14.62 -15.92
C ARG A 779 -5.58 -14.09 -14.68
N LEU A 780 -5.80 -14.94 -13.67
CA LEU A 780 -6.45 -14.60 -12.41
C LEU A 780 -5.49 -14.09 -11.32
N HIS A 781 -4.20 -13.93 -11.63
CA HIS A 781 -3.11 -13.56 -10.71
C HIS A 781 -2.91 -14.56 -9.56
N ILE A 782 -3.19 -15.82 -9.81
CA ILE A 782 -2.97 -16.93 -8.89
C ILE A 782 -1.61 -17.57 -9.20
N ASN A 783 -0.86 -17.93 -8.17
CA ASN A 783 0.46 -18.55 -8.36
C ASN A 783 0.27 -20.06 -8.58
N THR A 784 0.45 -20.50 -9.82
CA THR A 784 0.23 -21.89 -10.25
C THR A 784 1.26 -22.87 -9.67
N ARG A 785 2.48 -22.41 -9.34
CA ARG A 785 3.52 -23.25 -8.70
C ARG A 785 3.10 -23.80 -7.33
N ARG A 786 2.05 -23.24 -6.72
CA ARG A 786 1.53 -23.64 -5.40
C ARG A 786 0.20 -24.39 -5.50
N ILE A 787 -0.24 -24.74 -6.70
CA ILE A 787 -1.46 -25.50 -6.94
C ILE A 787 -1.08 -26.76 -7.70
N ARG A 788 -1.10 -27.89 -6.99
CA ARG A 788 -1.07 -29.23 -7.56
C ARG A 788 -2.52 -29.71 -7.59
N LEU A 789 -3.09 -29.82 -8.78
CA LEU A 789 -4.35 -30.54 -9.00
C LEU A 789 -3.97 -31.98 -9.32
N SER A 790 -4.65 -32.93 -8.67
CA SER A 790 -4.49 -34.36 -8.83
C SER A 790 -5.86 -35.02 -8.91
N TYR A 791 -5.91 -36.33 -9.21
CA TYR A 791 -7.13 -37.12 -9.15
C TYR A 791 -7.88 -36.88 -7.82
N ARG A 792 -9.18 -36.64 -7.93
CA ARG A 792 -10.17 -36.37 -6.88
C ARG A 792 -9.78 -35.28 -5.89
N SER A 793 -8.95 -34.32 -6.33
CA SER A 793 -8.53 -33.18 -5.52
C SER A 793 -9.59 -32.09 -5.42
N SER A 794 -9.56 -31.32 -4.34
CA SER A 794 -10.43 -30.15 -4.15
C SER A 794 -9.68 -28.83 -4.40
N LEU A 795 -10.35 -27.84 -5.00
CA LEU A 795 -9.81 -26.49 -5.23
C LEU A 795 -10.89 -25.43 -5.03
N ALA A 796 -10.67 -24.55 -4.05
CA ALA A 796 -11.46 -23.34 -3.86
C ALA A 796 -10.63 -22.11 -4.18
N LEU A 797 -11.07 -21.29 -5.13
CA LEU A 797 -10.28 -20.17 -5.66
C LEU A 797 -11.11 -18.88 -5.77
N ILE A 798 -10.47 -17.77 -5.38
CA ILE A 798 -10.98 -16.40 -5.51
C ILE A 798 -9.95 -15.58 -6.28
N GLY A 799 -10.17 -15.47 -7.59
CA GLY A 799 -9.33 -14.84 -8.60
C GLY A 799 -9.78 -13.43 -9.00
N TYR A 800 -8.93 -12.70 -9.73
CA TYR A 800 -9.28 -11.38 -10.27
C TYR A 800 -8.70 -11.16 -11.66
N VAL A 801 -9.57 -10.80 -12.62
CA VAL A 801 -9.15 -10.41 -13.97
C VAL A 801 -8.84 -8.92 -13.99
N GLY A 802 -7.58 -8.54 -14.10
CA GLY A 802 -7.21 -7.14 -14.31
C GLY A 802 -5.71 -6.87 -14.35
N ARG A 803 -5.32 -5.61 -14.55
CA ARG A 803 -3.90 -5.23 -14.76
C ARG A 803 -2.97 -5.44 -13.54
N ARG A 804 -3.50 -5.72 -12.35
CA ARG A 804 -2.69 -5.81 -11.12
C ARG A 804 -3.26 -6.83 -10.15
N ARG A 805 -2.38 -7.69 -9.62
CA ARG A 805 -2.64 -8.63 -8.53
C ARG A 805 -3.18 -7.93 -7.28
N PRO A 806 -4.43 -8.22 -6.86
CA PRO A 806 -4.95 -7.73 -5.59
C PRO A 806 -4.36 -8.50 -4.40
N SER A 807 -4.21 -7.83 -3.26
CA SER A 807 -3.68 -8.47 -2.03
C SER A 807 -4.68 -9.41 -1.33
N TRP A 808 -5.93 -9.43 -1.78
CA TRP A 808 -7.04 -10.15 -1.15
C TRP A 808 -7.36 -11.47 -1.86
N LEU A 809 -6.62 -11.85 -2.91
CA LEU A 809 -6.77 -13.16 -3.54
C LEU A 809 -6.58 -14.26 -2.49
N ARG A 810 -7.38 -15.31 -2.60
CA ARG A 810 -7.36 -16.48 -1.73
C ARG A 810 -7.60 -17.70 -2.58
N TYR A 811 -6.86 -18.75 -2.30
CA TYR A 811 -7.10 -20.06 -2.90
C TYR A 811 -6.59 -21.12 -1.91
N MET A 812 -7.16 -22.31 -2.02
CA MET A 812 -6.75 -23.51 -1.29
C MET A 812 -6.96 -24.68 -2.25
N SER A 813 -5.95 -25.52 -2.38
CA SER A 813 -6.01 -26.80 -3.08
C SER A 813 -5.54 -27.88 -2.13
N ARG A 814 -6.20 -29.03 -2.12
CA ARG A 814 -5.80 -30.19 -1.33
C ARG A 814 -5.91 -31.46 -2.18
N PRO A 815 -4.97 -32.41 -2.02
CA PRO A 815 -5.06 -33.70 -2.70
C PRO A 815 -6.25 -34.50 -2.16
N GLN A 816 -6.51 -35.63 -2.83
CA GLN A 816 -7.53 -36.60 -2.47
C GLN A 816 -7.50 -36.94 -0.95
N ARG A 817 -8.68 -37.19 -0.36
CA ARG A 817 -8.91 -37.50 1.07
C ARG A 817 -8.52 -36.39 2.07
N ARG A 818 -7.86 -35.31 1.65
CA ARG A 818 -7.46 -34.18 2.53
C ARG A 818 -8.38 -32.97 2.43
N GLY A 819 -9.29 -32.90 1.48
CA GLY A 819 -10.28 -31.83 1.38
C GLY A 819 -11.38 -31.93 2.45
N PRO A 820 -12.40 -31.07 2.41
CA PRO A 820 -12.66 -30.05 1.40
C PRO A 820 -11.76 -28.81 1.45
N SER A 821 -11.67 -28.12 0.32
CA SER A 821 -10.92 -26.88 0.17
C SER A 821 -11.81 -25.65 0.38
N TYR A 822 -11.27 -24.63 1.07
CA TYR A 822 -12.01 -23.41 1.40
C TYR A 822 -11.27 -22.13 1.04
N ALA A 823 -11.99 -21.17 0.45
CA ALA A 823 -11.53 -19.81 0.29
C ALA A 823 -12.60 -18.81 0.72
N ARG A 824 -12.29 -17.98 1.72
CA ARG A 824 -13.22 -16.95 2.24
C ARG A 824 -12.55 -15.58 2.27
N ILE A 825 -13.25 -14.56 1.81
CA ILE A 825 -12.76 -13.17 1.89
C ILE A 825 -13.89 -12.15 2.00
N ARG A 826 -13.59 -11.02 2.64
CA ARG A 826 -14.43 -9.82 2.62
C ARG A 826 -13.66 -8.66 1.99
N ILE A 827 -14.12 -8.19 0.84
CA ILE A 827 -13.47 -7.10 0.12
C ILE A 827 -14.37 -5.86 0.06
N ARG A 828 -13.74 -4.69 0.05
CA ARG A 828 -14.44 -3.42 -0.16
C ARG A 828 -14.62 -3.21 -1.66
N THR A 829 -15.85 -2.96 -2.12
CA THR A 829 -16.07 -2.51 -3.49
C THR A 829 -15.38 -1.16 -3.68
N ARG A 830 -14.76 -0.96 -4.85
CA ARG A 830 -14.36 0.38 -5.25
C ARG A 830 -15.66 1.09 -5.65
N GLY A 831 -16.23 1.82 -4.69
CA GLY A 831 -17.41 2.65 -4.93
C GLY A 831 -17.22 3.48 -6.20
N THR A 832 -18.24 3.47 -7.05
CA THR A 832 -18.39 4.34 -8.22
C THR A 832 -18.32 5.80 -7.82
#